data_AF-A0A2N2F9T7-F1
#
_entry.id   AF-A0A2N2F9T7-F1
#
_cell.length_a   1.000
_cell.length_b   1.000
_cell.length_c   1.000
_cell.angle_alpha   90.00
_cell.angle_beta   90.00
_cell.angle_gamma   90.00
#
_symmetry.space_group_name_H-M   'P 1'
#
loop_
_entity.id
_entity.type
_entity.pdbx_description
1 polymer ?
#
loop_
_entity_poly.entity_id
_entity_poly.type
_entity_poly.pdbx_seq_one_letter_code
_entity_poly.pdbx_strand_id
1 'polypeptide(L)'
;MTREFMIYKKIYNILNTILLFATNCRIYIGCRPSTVDAPAIILFPIDLSRLNCGFAGLMTCRMPKSQADFMADLTLGTLWGKIKKAGVQTCSTGKDFTENYLGGIKSLHAMNKAISDLKREDAQEFLFFQDGRSADLTLAGREMSNFLTHEEKCLEDQAASFNSTDLETINSRLILLKDICWMLEKDILANLQKVLQLTGAASPADVSPHAFRKFHKLNLLLNAVDRLEVRGRDSAGIQLTFVLKNEKAMQDTIRQINAMGLNEDYQRRIQKGDLVNTSIFIPANPNATHTGTSVTFTYKTFSIVGELGRNVADLRNDIQNDRILQCFAGLDAACETALTHTRWASVGSITEENCHPVNNYTTAYAFSECPLYPGIEPHINVVLNGDIDNYPALRQALETRGELIAPQLTTDTKIIPLQIEKYLKTGNNLPESFRLAVNDFEGSHAIAMTSNLEPGKMFLALKGSGQSIYIGVSEDQYLFSSEIYGLVEVTPRFIKMNGETTNGSASGQMLVLNQDRGGGIRGIDACFYDGKVIHLTDDAVQLAEITTRDIDRSSYPHFFLKEISESSLSIKRTLRGKYRISVTDPSSPRVSFNLGKDMVPETVCNGLRNGDIREIIVIGHGTAAVAGQAVADALSHYLKDTPVNIMSRVASELSGFGLKEDLTDTLIIPITQSGTTTDTNRAVAMARERGAQIISIVNRRQSDITTKSHGVFYTSDGRDIEMSVASTKAFYAQIVAGQVLGLFFAQILGSRTDNDIARALTNLESAPQLMDRIFENRDSIAASVKATAGKKYWAIVGSGPNKAAADEIRIKLSELCYKTISSDIVENKKHIDLSAEPLILVCASGNPDAVLEDVVKDAAIFRAHKAAVIVIADEGDSRFDQVADAVIGIPAALDPLPVILNTMAGHLWGYYAALAIDKEAQIFREFRSRLSNELTPRMLSRLSILDMIADAALHRMINQFYSLFNTHRQNNAFTELSSRTIVDLLLLLKYTAGRLPLRDFYQDFKNEKGLFSPFELLDVTLGKAIDELARPIDAIRHQAKTVTVGTSRKE
;
A
#
# COMPACT_ATOMS: atom_id res chain seq x y z
N MET A 1 -31.48 65.83 3.90
CA MET A 1 -32.67 64.96 3.98
C MET A 1 -32.77 63.93 2.85
N THR A 2 -31.71 63.63 2.08
CA THR A 2 -31.77 62.75 0.89
C THR A 2 -30.85 61.52 0.93
N ARG A 3 -29.89 61.44 1.86
CA ARG A 3 -29.04 60.25 2.05
C ARG A 3 -29.61 59.23 3.03
N GLU A 4 -30.21 59.67 4.13
CA GLU A 4 -30.81 58.75 5.12
C GLU A 4 -32.02 57.99 4.55
N PHE A 5 -32.87 58.64 3.76
CA PHE A 5 -34.05 58.00 3.16
C PHE A 5 -33.70 56.88 2.17
N MET A 6 -32.57 57.00 1.46
CA MET A 6 -32.09 55.96 0.55
C MET A 6 -31.52 54.74 1.30
N ILE A 7 -30.87 54.97 2.44
CA ILE A 7 -30.35 53.88 3.28
C ILE A 7 -31.50 53.10 3.90
N TYR A 8 -32.50 53.78 4.46
CA TYR A 8 -33.70 53.12 5.01
C TYR A 8 -34.48 52.34 3.95
N LYS A 9 -34.62 52.85 2.72
CA LYS A 9 -35.29 52.13 1.63
C LYS A 9 -34.49 50.91 1.15
N LYS A 10 -33.15 50.98 1.13
CA LYS A 10 -32.30 49.82 0.83
C LYS A 10 -32.37 48.77 1.93
N ILE A 11 -32.30 49.17 3.20
CA ILE A 11 -32.41 48.26 4.34
C ILE A 11 -33.78 47.60 4.36
N TYR A 12 -34.85 48.37 4.14
CA TYR A 12 -36.22 47.84 4.07
C TYR A 12 -36.38 46.85 2.91
N ASN A 13 -35.86 47.17 1.72
CA ASN A 13 -35.90 46.24 0.58
C ASN A 13 -35.09 44.97 0.84
N ILE A 14 -33.88 45.07 1.40
CA ILE A 14 -33.06 43.90 1.75
C ILE A 14 -33.78 43.04 2.79
N LEU A 15 -34.35 43.66 3.84
CA LEU A 15 -35.12 42.94 4.85
C LEU A 15 -36.37 42.28 4.25
N ASN A 16 -37.08 42.95 3.33
CA ASN A 16 -38.22 42.34 2.65
C ASN A 16 -37.82 41.20 1.71
N THR A 17 -36.68 41.30 1.01
CA THR A 17 -36.15 40.21 0.17
C THR A 17 -35.69 39.03 1.00
N ILE A 18 -35.04 39.26 2.15
CA ILE A 18 -34.66 38.21 3.10
C ILE A 18 -35.91 37.58 3.71
N LEU A 19 -36.94 38.36 4.05
CA LEU A 19 -38.20 37.84 4.57
C LEU A 19 -38.95 37.01 3.52
N LEU A 20 -39.00 37.47 2.25
CA LEU A 20 -39.58 36.70 1.14
C LEU A 20 -38.81 35.43 0.80
N PHE A 21 -37.48 35.47 0.92
CA PHE A 21 -36.63 34.29 0.77
C PHE A 21 -36.89 33.33 1.93
N ALA A 22 -36.92 33.80 3.18
CA ALA A 22 -37.17 32.95 4.35
C ALA A 22 -38.59 32.34 4.36
N THR A 23 -39.61 33.03 3.84
CA THR A 23 -40.99 32.50 3.79
C THR A 23 -41.24 31.56 2.62
N ASN A 24 -40.45 31.63 1.54
CA ASN A 24 -40.60 30.76 0.37
C ASN A 24 -39.48 29.72 0.21
N CYS A 25 -38.40 29.81 0.99
CA CYS A 25 -37.27 28.89 0.90
C CYS A 25 -37.54 27.59 1.63
N ARG A 26 -37.57 26.49 0.89
CA ARG A 26 -37.75 25.15 1.45
C ARG A 26 -36.40 24.53 1.79
N ILE A 27 -36.27 24.01 3.00
CA ILE A 27 -35.05 23.33 3.44
C ILE A 27 -35.21 21.83 3.21
N TYR A 28 -34.28 21.23 2.48
CA TYR A 28 -34.23 19.81 2.26
C TYR A 28 -32.92 19.23 2.77
N ILE A 29 -32.95 17.99 3.24
CA ILE A 29 -31.74 17.28 3.72
C ILE A 29 -31.56 16.05 2.83
N GLY A 30 -30.40 15.91 2.19
CA GLY A 30 -30.03 14.70 1.45
C GLY A 30 -30.82 14.41 0.16
N CYS A 31 -31.31 15.43 -0.58
CA CYS A 31 -32.02 15.24 -1.86
C CYS A 31 -31.24 15.82 -3.06
N ARG A 32 -31.54 15.35 -4.28
CA ARG A 32 -30.83 15.79 -5.49
C ARG A 32 -31.27 17.22 -5.88
N PRO A 33 -30.35 18.15 -6.21
CA PRO A 33 -30.70 19.52 -6.57
C PRO A 33 -31.66 19.64 -7.76
N SER A 34 -31.59 18.71 -8.72
CA SER A 34 -32.43 18.69 -9.92
C SER A 34 -33.90 18.34 -9.66
N THR A 35 -34.23 17.87 -8.45
CA THR A 35 -35.59 17.45 -8.08
C THR A 35 -36.28 18.44 -7.14
N VAL A 36 -35.71 19.64 -6.97
CA VAL A 36 -36.19 20.63 -6.01
C VAL A 36 -36.41 21.98 -6.69
N ASP A 37 -37.59 22.56 -6.47
CA ASP A 37 -37.94 23.89 -6.98
C ASP A 37 -37.28 24.99 -6.13
N ALA A 38 -36.62 25.96 -6.78
CA ALA A 38 -35.98 27.10 -6.11
C ALA A 38 -37.02 28.17 -5.69
N PRO A 39 -36.78 28.94 -4.60
CA PRO A 39 -35.57 28.93 -3.76
C PRO A 39 -35.59 27.79 -2.74
N ALA A 40 -34.48 27.06 -2.62
CA ALA A 40 -34.34 25.98 -1.66
C ALA A 40 -32.91 25.94 -1.08
N ILE A 41 -32.80 25.58 0.20
CA ILE A 41 -31.53 25.28 0.87
C ILE A 41 -31.45 23.76 1.01
N ILE A 42 -30.53 23.14 0.28
CA ILE A 42 -30.30 21.69 0.39
C ILE A 42 -29.08 21.49 1.26
N LEU A 43 -29.29 20.91 2.44
CA LEU A 43 -28.25 20.52 3.37
C LEU A 43 -27.83 19.09 3.01
N PHE A 44 -26.66 18.95 2.41
CA PHE A 44 -26.05 17.63 2.23
C PHE A 44 -25.34 17.24 3.52
N PRO A 45 -25.64 16.07 4.10
CA PRO A 45 -24.83 15.55 5.19
C PRO A 45 -23.40 15.36 4.67
N ILE A 46 -22.44 15.99 5.34
CA ILE A 46 -21.02 15.71 5.13
C ILE A 46 -20.79 14.34 5.74
N ASP A 47 -20.57 13.34 4.87
CA ASP A 47 -20.14 12.03 5.31
C ASP A 47 -18.61 12.01 5.35
N LEU A 48 -18.08 12.03 6.57
CA LEU A 48 -16.65 12.09 6.86
C LEU A 48 -15.94 10.74 6.58
N SER A 49 -16.67 9.67 6.27
CA SER A 49 -16.25 8.29 6.51
C SER A 49 -15.57 7.56 5.33
N ARG A 50 -15.20 8.24 4.25
CA ARG A 50 -14.93 7.57 2.96
C ARG A 50 -13.46 7.39 2.63
N LEU A 51 -12.85 6.20 2.82
CA LEU A 51 -11.46 5.97 2.36
C LEU A 51 -10.99 4.50 2.35
N ASN A 52 -10.08 4.18 1.42
CA ASN A 52 -9.90 2.84 0.84
C ASN A 52 -8.70 2.03 1.38
N CYS A 53 -8.86 0.70 1.54
CA CYS A 53 -7.80 -0.27 1.87
C CYS A 53 -8.00 -1.63 1.16
N GLY A 54 -6.90 -2.33 0.82
CA GLY A 54 -6.80 -3.51 -0.08
C GLY A 54 -6.72 -4.91 0.60
N PHE A 55 -6.90 -5.96 -0.22
CA PHE A 55 -7.12 -7.41 0.01
C PHE A 55 -6.42 -8.34 -1.02
N ALA A 56 -6.06 -9.58 -0.64
CA ALA A 56 -5.80 -10.73 -1.54
C ALA A 56 -6.66 -11.92 -1.11
N GLY A 57 -7.18 -12.70 -2.06
CA GLY A 57 -7.86 -13.97 -1.82
C GLY A 57 -7.58 -14.95 -2.95
N LEU A 58 -6.76 -15.95 -2.69
CA LEU A 58 -6.48 -17.07 -3.59
C LEU A 58 -7.57 -18.12 -3.48
N MET A 59 -8.23 -18.42 -4.59
CA MET A 59 -8.91 -19.70 -4.78
C MET A 59 -8.13 -20.51 -5.81
N THR A 60 -8.29 -21.82 -5.75
CA THR A 60 -7.96 -22.72 -6.86
C THR A 60 -9.21 -23.49 -7.23
N CYS A 61 -9.50 -23.57 -8.51
CA CYS A 61 -10.68 -24.23 -9.02
C CYS A 61 -10.22 -25.39 -9.88
N ARG A 62 -10.31 -26.62 -9.34
CA ARG A 62 -9.74 -27.79 -10.00
C ARG A 62 -10.38 -28.05 -11.36
N MET A 63 -9.52 -28.16 -12.37
CA MET A 63 -9.86 -28.62 -13.71
C MET A 63 -9.73 -30.16 -13.86
N PRO A 64 -10.54 -30.84 -14.70
CA PRO A 64 -10.38 -32.26 -14.98
C PRO A 64 -9.00 -32.57 -15.59
N LYS A 65 -8.42 -33.72 -15.20
CA LYS A 65 -7.05 -34.15 -15.53
C LYS A 65 -6.77 -34.21 -17.05
N SER A 66 -5.62 -33.68 -17.44
CA SER A 66 -4.80 -34.20 -18.55
C SER A 66 -3.44 -34.59 -17.96
N GLN A 67 -3.13 -35.89 -17.92
CA GLN A 67 -1.76 -36.36 -17.65
C GLN A 67 -0.93 -36.03 -18.90
N ALA A 68 -0.29 -34.87 -18.91
CA ALA A 68 0.78 -34.58 -19.85
C ALA A 68 2.11 -34.89 -19.16
N ASP A 69 3.06 -35.48 -19.88
CA ASP A 69 4.47 -35.47 -19.47
C ASP A 69 4.90 -34.00 -19.33
N PHE A 70 5.21 -33.58 -18.11
CA PHE A 70 5.70 -32.22 -17.86
C PHE A 70 7.13 -32.12 -18.40
N MET A 71 7.22 -31.68 -19.66
CA MET A 71 8.47 -31.40 -20.36
C MET A 71 8.91 -29.93 -20.21
N ALA A 72 8.20 -29.12 -19.43
CA ALA A 72 8.43 -27.67 -19.34
C ALA A 72 9.80 -27.32 -18.73
N ASP A 73 10.23 -28.04 -17.71
CA ASP A 73 11.56 -27.93 -17.10
C ASP A 73 12.69 -28.39 -18.04
N LEU A 74 12.50 -29.49 -18.78
CA LEU A 74 13.45 -29.92 -19.83
C LEU A 74 13.51 -28.91 -20.98
N THR A 75 12.36 -28.34 -21.35
CA THR A 75 12.26 -27.28 -22.36
C THR A 75 13.01 -26.04 -21.89
N LEU A 76 12.83 -25.65 -20.62
CA LEU A 76 13.56 -24.54 -20.00
C LEU A 76 15.06 -24.77 -20.05
N GLY A 77 15.55 -25.96 -19.64
CA GLY A 77 16.97 -26.32 -19.71
C GLY A 77 17.53 -26.29 -21.14
N THR A 78 16.76 -26.77 -22.12
CA THR A 78 17.13 -26.74 -23.53
C THR A 78 17.21 -25.31 -24.08
N LEU A 79 16.22 -24.47 -23.76
CA LEU A 79 16.20 -23.06 -24.15
C LEU A 79 17.34 -22.29 -23.50
N TRP A 80 17.58 -22.51 -22.20
CA TRP A 80 18.69 -21.91 -21.48
C TRP A 80 20.05 -22.26 -22.12
N GLY A 81 20.24 -23.53 -22.48
CA GLY A 81 21.43 -23.99 -23.20
C GLY A 81 21.69 -23.29 -24.55
N LYS A 82 20.64 -22.76 -25.19
CA LYS A 82 20.75 -21.91 -26.40
C LYS A 82 21.03 -20.46 -26.04
N ILE A 83 20.26 -19.89 -25.11
CA ILE A 83 20.35 -18.47 -24.71
C ILE A 83 21.73 -18.12 -24.17
N LYS A 84 22.30 -18.97 -23.31
CA LYS A 84 23.61 -18.71 -22.69
C LYS A 84 24.79 -18.66 -23.66
N LYS A 85 24.60 -19.13 -24.90
CA LYS A 85 25.61 -19.07 -25.98
C LYS A 85 25.51 -17.81 -26.85
N ALA A 86 24.49 -16.97 -26.62
CA ALA A 86 24.17 -15.81 -27.45
C ALA A 86 24.14 -14.51 -26.60
N GLY A 87 25.18 -14.29 -25.80
CA GLY A 87 25.36 -13.06 -25.02
C GLY A 87 25.94 -11.91 -25.82
N VAL A 88 26.06 -10.73 -25.20
CA VAL A 88 26.48 -9.47 -25.84
C VAL A 88 27.81 -9.63 -26.58
N GLN A 89 28.80 -10.30 -25.97
CA GLN A 89 30.14 -10.48 -26.55
C GLN A 89 30.17 -11.42 -27.77
N THR A 90 29.20 -12.32 -27.89
CA THR A 90 29.15 -13.33 -28.97
C THR A 90 28.35 -12.88 -30.19
N CYS A 91 27.54 -11.83 -30.07
CA CYS A 91 26.72 -11.30 -31.15
C CYS A 91 27.41 -10.10 -31.81
N SER A 92 27.70 -10.19 -33.10
CA SER A 92 28.25 -9.08 -33.88
C SER A 92 27.26 -7.91 -33.93
N THR A 93 27.71 -6.69 -33.59
CA THR A 93 26.92 -5.45 -33.68
C THR A 93 26.52 -5.17 -35.13
N GLY A 94 25.23 -4.90 -35.41
CA GLY A 94 24.72 -4.66 -36.77
C GLY A 94 23.30 -5.21 -37.01
N LYS A 95 22.88 -5.34 -38.27
CA LYS A 95 21.52 -5.76 -38.67
C LYS A 95 21.06 -7.11 -38.08
N ASP A 96 21.99 -7.99 -37.73
CA ASP A 96 21.70 -9.33 -37.19
C ASP A 96 21.74 -9.40 -35.65
N PHE A 97 22.17 -8.32 -34.97
CA PHE A 97 22.30 -8.30 -33.50
C PHE A 97 20.93 -8.41 -32.83
N THR A 98 19.97 -7.64 -33.32
CA THR A 98 18.59 -7.61 -32.84
C THR A 98 17.91 -8.97 -33.03
N GLU A 99 18.23 -9.76 -34.06
CA GLU A 99 17.62 -11.08 -34.24
C GLU A 99 18.26 -12.17 -33.37
N ASN A 100 19.57 -12.06 -33.09
CA ASN A 100 20.35 -13.14 -32.47
C ASN A 100 20.59 -13.00 -30.96
N TYR A 101 20.62 -11.77 -30.42
CA TYR A 101 20.91 -11.54 -29.01
C TYR A 101 19.92 -12.29 -28.09
N LEU A 102 20.45 -13.08 -27.15
CA LEU A 102 19.71 -14.02 -26.28
C LEU A 102 18.85 -15.02 -27.06
N GLY A 103 19.31 -15.46 -28.23
CA GLY A 103 18.59 -16.39 -29.10
C GLY A 103 17.31 -15.80 -29.72
N GLY A 104 17.16 -14.47 -29.70
CA GLY A 104 16.00 -13.76 -30.22
C GLY A 104 14.79 -13.73 -29.28
N ILE A 105 13.88 -12.78 -29.50
CA ILE A 105 12.71 -12.57 -28.64
C ILE A 105 11.79 -13.80 -28.57
N LYS A 106 11.71 -14.59 -29.65
CA LYS A 106 10.91 -15.82 -29.70
C LYS A 106 11.40 -16.86 -28.70
N SER A 107 12.72 -17.00 -28.51
CA SER A 107 13.30 -17.93 -27.54
C SER A 107 12.99 -17.51 -26.12
N LEU A 108 13.09 -16.21 -25.82
CA LEU A 108 12.72 -15.65 -24.51
C LEU A 108 11.22 -15.79 -24.24
N HIS A 109 10.35 -15.55 -25.23
CA HIS A 109 8.90 -15.79 -25.08
C HIS A 109 8.57 -17.27 -24.86
N ALA A 110 9.26 -18.19 -25.54
CA ALA A 110 9.12 -19.62 -25.30
C ALA A 110 9.59 -20.02 -23.90
N MET A 111 10.69 -19.42 -23.42
CA MET A 111 11.21 -19.64 -22.07
C MET A 111 10.25 -19.10 -21.00
N ASN A 112 9.67 -17.92 -21.23
CA ASN A 112 8.64 -17.34 -20.36
C ASN A 112 7.35 -18.18 -20.32
N LYS A 113 6.99 -18.79 -21.45
CA LYS A 113 5.89 -19.77 -21.50
C LYS A 113 6.21 -21.00 -20.67
N ALA A 114 7.41 -21.58 -20.81
CA ALA A 114 7.83 -22.73 -20.01
C ALA A 114 7.82 -22.42 -18.50
N ILE A 115 8.24 -21.22 -18.08
CA ILE A 115 8.10 -20.76 -16.69
C ILE A 115 6.63 -20.68 -16.27
N SER A 116 5.76 -20.10 -17.09
CA SER A 116 4.31 -20.05 -16.82
C SER A 116 3.72 -21.46 -16.65
N ASP A 117 4.14 -22.41 -17.48
CA ASP A 117 3.69 -23.81 -17.40
C ASP A 117 4.20 -24.49 -16.10
N LEU A 118 5.39 -24.13 -15.61
CA LEU A 118 5.93 -24.63 -14.34
C LEU A 118 5.24 -24.02 -13.10
N LYS A 119 4.53 -22.90 -13.24
CA LYS A 119 3.77 -22.28 -12.13
C LYS A 119 2.48 -23.03 -11.81
N ARG A 120 2.01 -23.91 -12.70
CA ARG A 120 0.81 -24.74 -12.50
C ARG A 120 0.95 -25.65 -11.27
N GLU A 121 -0.17 -25.92 -10.60
CA GLU A 121 -0.20 -26.73 -9.38
C GLU A 121 0.37 -28.14 -9.60
N ASP A 122 0.00 -28.77 -10.72
CA ASP A 122 0.45 -30.11 -11.09
C ASP A 122 1.95 -30.19 -11.41
N ALA A 123 2.50 -29.17 -12.08
CA ALA A 123 3.93 -29.05 -12.33
C ALA A 123 4.72 -28.86 -11.03
N GLN A 124 4.24 -28.01 -10.12
CA GLN A 124 4.89 -27.81 -8.82
C GLN A 124 4.79 -29.04 -7.92
N GLU A 125 3.66 -29.75 -7.93
CA GLU A 125 3.51 -31.05 -7.25
C GLU A 125 4.53 -32.06 -7.78
N PHE A 126 4.68 -32.17 -9.11
CA PHE A 126 5.68 -33.04 -9.71
C PHE A 126 7.09 -32.67 -9.27
N LEU A 127 7.47 -31.39 -9.33
CA LEU A 127 8.79 -30.92 -8.93
C LEU A 127 9.08 -31.14 -7.44
N PHE A 128 8.07 -31.01 -6.58
CA PHE A 128 8.19 -31.22 -5.14
C PHE A 128 8.61 -32.65 -4.79
N PHE A 129 8.15 -33.65 -5.55
CA PHE A 129 8.48 -35.06 -5.34
C PHE A 129 9.64 -35.57 -6.22
N GLN A 130 10.28 -34.70 -7.01
CA GLN A 130 11.35 -35.06 -7.95
C GLN A 130 12.62 -34.24 -7.67
N ASP A 131 13.32 -34.57 -6.59
CA ASP A 131 14.52 -33.85 -6.11
C ASP A 131 15.59 -33.64 -7.20
N GLY A 132 15.79 -34.60 -8.10
CA GLY A 132 16.74 -34.45 -9.20
C GLY A 132 16.35 -33.33 -10.17
N ARG A 133 15.07 -33.22 -10.50
CA ARG A 133 14.54 -32.22 -11.44
C ARG A 133 14.56 -30.81 -10.84
N SER A 134 14.20 -30.69 -9.56
CA SER A 134 14.27 -29.42 -8.84
C SER A 134 15.72 -28.96 -8.61
N ALA A 135 16.66 -29.90 -8.39
CA ALA A 135 18.09 -29.61 -8.32
C ALA A 135 18.66 -29.09 -9.65
N ASP A 136 18.30 -29.71 -10.78
CA ASP A 136 18.72 -29.26 -12.11
C ASP A 136 18.22 -27.84 -12.41
N LEU A 137 16.97 -27.53 -12.06
CA LEU A 137 16.41 -26.18 -12.19
C LEU A 137 17.09 -25.18 -11.27
N THR A 138 17.45 -25.59 -10.05
CA THR A 138 18.22 -24.74 -9.11
C THR A 138 19.59 -24.39 -9.67
N LEU A 139 20.26 -25.35 -10.32
CA LEU A 139 21.53 -25.11 -11.00
C LEU A 139 21.34 -24.14 -12.18
N ALA A 140 20.30 -24.35 -12.99
CA ALA A 140 19.99 -23.46 -14.11
C ALA A 140 19.71 -22.01 -13.65
N GLY A 141 18.94 -21.82 -12.58
CA GLY A 141 18.69 -20.49 -11.99
C GLY A 141 19.99 -19.78 -11.57
N ARG A 142 20.89 -20.50 -10.88
CA ARG A 142 22.21 -19.97 -10.52
C ARG A 142 23.07 -19.61 -11.74
N GLU A 143 23.07 -20.46 -12.78
CA GLU A 143 23.76 -20.15 -14.04
C GLU A 143 23.18 -18.89 -14.69
N MET A 144 21.86 -18.75 -14.72
CA MET A 144 21.15 -17.59 -15.28
C MET A 144 21.50 -16.30 -14.53
N SER A 145 21.50 -16.34 -13.20
CA SER A 145 21.85 -15.19 -12.36
C SER A 145 23.28 -14.72 -12.61
N ASN A 146 24.24 -15.65 -12.63
CA ASN A 146 25.64 -15.34 -12.93
C ASN A 146 25.83 -14.77 -14.35
N PHE A 147 25.12 -15.32 -15.33
CA PHE A 147 25.14 -14.83 -16.71
C PHE A 147 24.56 -13.40 -16.80
N LEU A 148 23.45 -13.12 -16.13
CA LEU A 148 22.84 -11.79 -16.10
C LEU A 148 23.81 -10.75 -15.52
N THR A 149 24.47 -11.06 -14.40
CA THR A 149 25.49 -10.17 -13.82
C THR A 149 26.64 -9.90 -14.79
N HIS A 150 27.07 -10.92 -15.53
CA HIS A 150 28.12 -10.77 -16.54
C HIS A 150 27.66 -9.88 -17.72
N GLU A 151 26.46 -10.10 -18.24
CA GLU A 151 25.91 -9.32 -19.35
C GLU A 151 25.68 -7.85 -18.98
N GLU A 152 25.21 -7.58 -17.76
CA GLU A 152 25.06 -6.21 -17.25
C GLU A 152 26.40 -5.49 -17.18
N LYS A 153 27.44 -6.15 -16.65
CA LYS A 153 28.78 -5.58 -16.58
C LYS A 153 29.33 -5.29 -17.98
N CYS A 154 29.17 -6.23 -18.92
CA CYS A 154 29.56 -6.03 -20.31
C CYS A 154 28.84 -4.84 -20.96
N LEU A 155 27.53 -4.69 -20.70
CA LEU A 155 26.74 -3.57 -21.19
C LEU A 155 27.21 -2.23 -20.62
N GLU A 156 27.58 -2.18 -19.35
CA GLU A 156 28.12 -0.97 -18.72
C GLU A 156 29.49 -0.59 -19.30
N ASP A 157 30.38 -1.58 -19.47
CA ASP A 157 31.72 -1.36 -20.03
C ASP A 157 31.68 -0.95 -21.52
N GLN A 158 30.64 -1.35 -22.26
CA GLN A 158 30.51 -1.16 -23.71
C GLN A 158 29.32 -0.28 -24.13
N ALA A 159 28.71 0.47 -23.20
CA ALA A 159 27.48 1.24 -23.47
C ALA A 159 27.62 2.19 -24.68
N ALA A 160 28.81 2.77 -24.89
CA ALA A 160 29.09 3.71 -25.96
C ALA A 160 29.17 3.07 -27.37
N SER A 161 29.35 1.74 -27.47
CA SER A 161 29.45 1.05 -28.77
C SER A 161 28.12 0.66 -29.39
N PHE A 162 27.01 0.80 -28.66
CA PHE A 162 25.67 0.46 -29.14
C PHE A 162 24.90 1.70 -29.59
N ASN A 163 24.13 1.57 -30.67
CA ASN A 163 23.14 2.59 -31.01
C ASN A 163 21.92 2.50 -30.08
N SER A 164 21.05 3.51 -30.11
CA SER A 164 19.88 3.58 -29.22
C SER A 164 18.92 2.40 -29.38
N THR A 165 18.69 1.94 -30.61
CA THR A 165 17.78 0.83 -30.93
C THR A 165 18.30 -0.51 -30.40
N ASP A 166 19.60 -0.74 -30.51
CA ASP A 166 20.25 -1.93 -29.97
C ASP A 166 20.24 -1.90 -28.43
N LEU A 167 20.52 -0.75 -27.81
CA LEU A 167 20.42 -0.58 -26.35
C LEU A 167 19.00 -0.85 -25.83
N GLU A 168 17.96 -0.37 -26.51
CA GLU A 168 16.57 -0.65 -26.15
C GLU A 168 16.25 -2.16 -26.26
N THR A 169 16.75 -2.81 -27.30
CA THR A 169 16.59 -4.26 -27.49
C THR A 169 17.32 -5.05 -26.40
N ILE A 170 18.56 -4.70 -26.08
CA ILE A 170 19.34 -5.37 -25.02
C ILE A 170 18.61 -5.25 -23.69
N ASN A 171 18.21 -4.03 -23.34
CA ASN A 171 17.57 -3.74 -22.07
C ASN A 171 16.23 -4.48 -21.93
N SER A 172 15.35 -4.41 -22.93
CA SER A 172 14.05 -5.10 -22.88
C SER A 172 14.20 -6.61 -22.72
N ARG A 173 15.17 -7.23 -23.40
CA ARG A 173 15.44 -8.66 -23.30
C ARG A 173 16.11 -9.07 -22.00
N LEU A 174 17.05 -8.27 -21.48
CA LEU A 174 17.66 -8.51 -20.17
C LEU A 174 16.62 -8.40 -19.06
N ILE A 175 15.71 -7.43 -19.13
CA ILE A 175 14.61 -7.31 -18.17
C ILE A 175 13.74 -8.57 -18.18
N LEU A 176 13.34 -9.04 -19.36
CA LEU A 176 12.57 -10.28 -19.48
C LEU A 176 13.33 -11.50 -18.94
N LEU A 177 14.63 -11.63 -19.24
CA LEU A 177 15.45 -12.73 -18.72
C LEU A 177 15.60 -12.68 -17.19
N LYS A 178 15.73 -11.48 -16.61
CA LYS A 178 15.73 -11.28 -15.15
C LYS A 178 14.39 -11.68 -14.53
N ASP A 179 13.29 -11.33 -15.16
CA ASP A 179 11.95 -11.74 -14.72
C ASP A 179 11.82 -13.26 -14.74
N ILE A 180 12.25 -13.92 -15.82
CA ILE A 180 12.27 -15.40 -15.94
C ILE A 180 13.14 -16.04 -14.85
N CYS A 181 14.36 -15.53 -14.64
CA CYS A 181 15.27 -16.00 -13.60
C CYS A 181 14.64 -15.87 -12.20
N TRP A 182 14.04 -14.72 -11.91
CA TRP A 182 13.38 -14.45 -10.65
C TRP A 182 12.18 -15.37 -10.41
N MET A 183 11.31 -15.53 -11.42
CA MET A 183 10.15 -16.42 -11.32
C MET A 183 10.58 -17.87 -11.06
N LEU A 184 11.66 -18.34 -11.69
CA LEU A 184 12.21 -19.67 -11.42
C LEU A 184 12.68 -19.80 -9.97
N GLU A 185 13.52 -18.88 -9.51
CA GLU A 185 14.16 -18.98 -8.19
C GLU A 185 13.19 -18.70 -7.03
N LYS A 186 12.36 -17.64 -7.16
CA LYS A 186 11.56 -17.08 -6.07
C LYS A 186 10.10 -17.52 -6.10
N ASP A 187 9.48 -17.57 -7.27
CA ASP A 187 8.05 -17.92 -7.37
C ASP A 187 7.83 -19.45 -7.48
N ILE A 188 8.84 -20.22 -7.90
CA ILE A 188 8.74 -21.69 -8.03
C ILE A 188 9.61 -22.39 -6.99
N LEU A 189 10.94 -22.32 -7.11
CA LEU A 189 11.84 -23.15 -6.30
C LEU A 189 11.81 -22.82 -4.80
N ALA A 190 11.82 -21.52 -4.44
CA ALA A 190 11.70 -21.11 -3.04
C ALA A 190 10.33 -21.50 -2.44
N ASN A 191 9.27 -21.57 -3.24
CA ASN A 191 7.95 -21.97 -2.78
C ASN A 191 7.88 -23.45 -2.42
N LEU A 192 8.58 -24.33 -3.14
CA LEU A 192 8.67 -25.76 -2.77
C LEU A 192 9.22 -25.92 -1.34
N GLN A 193 10.26 -25.15 -0.99
CA GLN A 193 10.84 -25.16 0.36
C GLN A 193 9.88 -24.56 1.41
N LYS A 194 9.23 -23.44 1.10
CA LYS A 194 8.24 -22.82 2.00
C LYS A 194 7.06 -23.75 2.27
N VAL A 195 6.60 -24.50 1.27
CA VAL A 195 5.53 -25.49 1.42
C VAL A 195 5.97 -26.63 2.33
N LEU A 196 7.17 -27.18 2.14
CA LEU A 196 7.73 -28.21 3.02
C LEU A 196 7.77 -27.71 4.48
N GLN A 197 8.29 -26.51 4.71
CA GLN A 197 8.32 -25.90 6.05
C GLN A 197 6.92 -25.75 6.65
N LEU A 198 5.95 -25.29 5.87
CA LEU A 198 4.57 -25.09 6.32
C LEU A 198 3.87 -26.41 6.67
N THR A 199 4.27 -27.54 6.08
CA THR A 199 3.72 -28.86 6.42
C THR A 199 4.23 -29.38 7.78
N GLY A 200 5.35 -28.84 8.28
CA GLY A 200 6.06 -29.37 9.44
C GLY A 200 6.82 -30.68 9.21
N ALA A 201 6.83 -31.20 7.98
CA ALA A 201 7.55 -32.43 7.62
C ALA A 201 9.05 -32.22 7.47
N ALA A 202 9.84 -33.27 7.74
CA ALA A 202 11.29 -33.24 7.61
C ALA A 202 11.75 -33.39 6.15
N SER A 203 11.00 -34.15 5.33
CA SER A 203 11.32 -34.39 3.93
C SER A 203 10.07 -34.37 3.04
N PRO A 204 10.21 -34.09 1.72
CA PRO A 204 9.10 -34.20 0.78
C PRO A 204 8.44 -35.59 0.76
N ALA A 205 9.19 -36.65 1.05
CA ALA A 205 8.69 -38.03 1.07
C ALA A 205 7.65 -38.29 2.18
N ASP A 206 7.63 -37.46 3.23
CA ASP A 206 6.69 -37.57 4.34
C ASP A 206 5.37 -36.83 4.08
N VAL A 207 5.27 -36.10 2.97
CA VAL A 207 4.11 -35.29 2.60
C VAL A 207 3.29 -36.03 1.55
N SER A 208 1.98 -36.21 1.78
CA SER A 208 1.12 -36.78 0.75
C SER A 208 0.83 -35.75 -0.36
N PRO A 209 0.55 -36.18 -1.61
CA PRO A 209 0.17 -35.26 -2.69
C PRO A 209 -1.05 -34.38 -2.34
N HIS A 210 -2.00 -34.91 -1.56
CA HIS A 210 -3.17 -34.16 -1.09
C HIS A 210 -2.82 -33.09 -0.05
N ALA A 211 -1.84 -33.38 0.82
CA ALA A 211 -1.34 -32.41 1.79
C ALA A 211 -0.56 -31.31 1.06
N PHE A 212 0.32 -31.67 0.11
CA PHE A 212 1.07 -30.71 -0.70
C PHE A 212 0.16 -29.67 -1.33
N ARG A 213 -0.92 -30.08 -2.01
CA ARG A 213 -1.86 -29.14 -2.67
C ARG A 213 -2.50 -28.14 -1.70
N LYS A 214 -2.96 -28.60 -0.53
CA LYS A 214 -3.57 -27.72 0.49
C LYS A 214 -2.56 -26.72 1.06
N PHE A 215 -1.36 -27.19 1.40
CA PHE A 215 -0.30 -26.32 1.93
C PHE A 215 0.29 -25.39 0.87
N HIS A 216 0.35 -25.81 -0.40
CA HIS A 216 0.72 -24.98 -1.53
C HIS A 216 -0.22 -23.77 -1.68
N LYS A 217 -1.54 -23.99 -1.58
CA LYS A 217 -2.54 -22.91 -1.60
C LYS A 217 -2.39 -21.95 -0.43
N LEU A 218 -2.24 -22.48 0.78
CA LEU A 218 -1.98 -21.66 1.97
C LEU A 218 -0.69 -20.84 1.78
N ASN A 219 0.38 -21.44 1.24
CA ASN A 219 1.63 -20.71 1.00
C ASN A 219 1.47 -19.58 -0.02
N LEU A 220 0.77 -19.80 -1.14
CA LEU A 220 0.52 -18.76 -2.14
C LEU A 220 -0.35 -17.62 -1.57
N LEU A 221 -1.34 -17.93 -0.73
CA LEU A 221 -2.12 -16.94 0.02
C LEU A 221 -1.24 -16.10 0.94
N LEU A 222 -0.41 -16.76 1.74
CA LEU A 222 0.48 -16.10 2.69
C LEU A 222 1.50 -15.21 1.98
N ASN A 223 2.05 -15.66 0.85
CA ASN A 223 2.91 -14.83 0.00
C ASN A 223 2.14 -13.64 -0.60
N ALA A 224 0.88 -13.83 -1.00
CA ALA A 224 0.04 -12.74 -1.50
C ALA A 224 -0.28 -11.71 -0.40
N VAL A 225 -0.55 -12.15 0.83
CA VAL A 225 -0.73 -11.25 1.97
C VAL A 225 0.55 -10.47 2.22
N ASP A 226 1.72 -11.12 2.24
CA ASP A 226 3.02 -10.46 2.47
C ASP A 226 3.26 -9.31 1.49
N ARG A 227 2.93 -9.52 0.22
CA ARG A 227 3.02 -8.49 -0.84
C ARG A 227 1.96 -7.40 -0.76
N LEU A 228 0.83 -7.65 -0.10
CA LEU A 228 -0.26 -6.69 0.07
C LEU A 228 -0.29 -6.00 1.42
N GLU A 229 0.45 -6.52 2.38
CA GLU A 229 0.62 -5.95 3.71
C GLU A 229 1.56 -4.74 3.70
N VAL A 230 1.62 -4.00 2.59
CA VAL A 230 2.55 -2.88 2.30
C VAL A 230 2.45 -1.70 3.28
N ARG A 231 1.64 -1.82 4.33
CA ARG A 231 1.31 -0.76 5.28
C ARG A 231 1.15 -1.25 6.72
N GLY A 232 1.72 -2.42 7.07
CA GLY A 232 1.69 -3.02 8.42
C GLY A 232 0.28 -3.04 9.01
N ARG A 233 -0.55 -3.96 8.50
CA ARG A 233 -1.99 -3.99 8.75
C ARG A 233 -2.31 -4.47 10.16
N ASP A 234 -3.46 -4.03 10.67
CA ASP A 234 -3.88 -4.26 12.06
C ASP A 234 -4.16 -5.74 12.36
N SER A 235 -4.69 -6.48 11.37
CA SER A 235 -4.98 -7.91 11.53
C SER A 235 -4.97 -8.64 10.20
N ALA A 236 -4.82 -9.96 10.23
CA ALA A 236 -4.97 -10.81 9.05
C ALA A 236 -5.63 -12.14 9.42
N GLY A 237 -6.41 -12.68 8.49
CA GLY A 237 -7.01 -14.00 8.63
C GLY A 237 -6.90 -14.81 7.36
N ILE A 238 -6.87 -16.13 7.50
CA ILE A 238 -6.79 -17.08 6.40
C ILE A 238 -7.70 -18.28 6.69
N GLN A 239 -8.39 -18.74 5.66
CA GLN A 239 -9.35 -19.82 5.71
C GLN A 239 -9.05 -20.82 4.60
N LEU A 240 -9.07 -22.11 4.95
CA LEU A 240 -8.98 -23.23 4.03
C LEU A 240 -10.22 -24.09 4.18
N THR A 241 -10.94 -24.28 3.09
CA THR A 241 -12.16 -25.10 3.01
C THR A 241 -11.94 -26.21 2.00
N PHE A 242 -12.27 -27.45 2.36
CA PHE A 242 -12.24 -28.57 1.42
C PHE A 242 -13.40 -29.53 1.68
N VAL A 243 -13.84 -30.20 0.61
CA VAL A 243 -14.98 -31.12 0.67
C VAL A 243 -14.50 -32.54 0.51
N LEU A 244 -14.65 -33.33 1.57
CA LEU A 244 -14.19 -34.71 1.63
C LEU A 244 -15.07 -35.63 0.77
N LYS A 245 -14.42 -36.50 -0.02
CA LYS A 245 -15.14 -37.51 -0.83
C LYS A 245 -15.63 -38.71 -0.03
N ASN A 246 -14.99 -38.99 1.10
CA ASN A 246 -15.18 -40.23 1.85
C ASN A 246 -15.39 -39.94 3.33
N GLU A 247 -16.61 -40.19 3.81
CA GLU A 247 -17.01 -40.00 5.20
C GLU A 247 -16.28 -40.95 6.17
N LYS A 248 -15.89 -42.15 5.71
CA LYS A 248 -15.07 -43.07 6.51
C LYS A 248 -13.70 -42.46 6.84
N ALA A 249 -13.12 -41.73 5.90
CA ALA A 249 -11.83 -41.08 6.11
C ALA A 249 -11.91 -40.00 7.20
N MET A 250 -13.05 -39.32 7.34
CA MET A 250 -13.30 -38.38 8.43
C MET A 250 -13.37 -39.09 9.79
N GLN A 251 -14.08 -40.22 9.88
CA GLN A 251 -14.15 -41.02 11.11
C GLN A 251 -12.77 -41.55 11.52
N ASP A 252 -11.98 -42.02 10.55
CA ASP A 252 -10.60 -42.49 10.77
C ASP A 252 -9.71 -41.36 11.31
N THR A 253 -9.85 -40.16 10.75
CA THR A 253 -9.12 -38.95 11.17
C THR A 253 -9.49 -38.54 12.60
N ILE A 254 -10.77 -38.59 12.98
CA ILE A 254 -11.20 -38.31 14.35
C ILE A 254 -10.63 -39.34 15.34
N ARG A 255 -10.58 -40.62 14.95
CA ARG A 255 -9.91 -41.66 15.76
C ARG A 255 -8.42 -41.39 15.94
N GLN A 256 -7.75 -40.92 14.90
CA GLN A 256 -6.34 -40.51 14.97
C GLN A 256 -6.13 -39.32 15.91
N ILE A 257 -6.97 -38.28 15.81
CA ILE A 257 -6.94 -37.11 16.71
C ILE A 257 -7.11 -37.53 18.17
N ASN A 258 -8.03 -38.47 18.45
CA ASN A 258 -8.22 -39.02 19.78
C ASN A 258 -6.99 -39.79 20.26
N ALA A 259 -6.38 -40.62 19.40
CA ALA A 259 -5.16 -41.36 19.74
C ALA A 259 -3.95 -40.44 20.01
N MET A 260 -3.92 -39.25 19.41
CA MET A 260 -2.89 -38.24 19.63
C MET A 260 -3.12 -37.39 20.89
N GLY A 261 -4.21 -37.61 21.63
CA GLY A 261 -4.56 -36.83 22.82
C GLY A 261 -5.08 -35.42 22.52
N LEU A 262 -5.53 -35.16 21.28
CA LEU A 262 -5.95 -33.84 20.82
C LEU A 262 -7.47 -33.62 20.87
N ASN A 263 -8.23 -34.54 21.48
CA ASN A 263 -9.69 -34.50 21.47
C ASN A 263 -10.26 -33.23 22.13
N GLU A 264 -9.75 -32.83 23.29
CA GLU A 264 -10.24 -31.62 23.98
C GLU A 264 -10.03 -30.35 23.15
N ASP A 265 -8.89 -30.24 22.49
CA ASP A 265 -8.58 -29.13 21.59
C ASP A 265 -9.47 -29.14 20.34
N TYR A 266 -9.64 -30.32 19.74
CA TYR A 266 -10.56 -30.50 18.61
C TYR A 266 -12.01 -30.13 18.96
N GLN A 267 -12.54 -30.63 20.09
CA GLN A 267 -13.91 -30.31 20.53
C GLN A 267 -14.11 -28.81 20.80
N ARG A 268 -13.09 -28.13 21.34
CA ARG A 268 -13.12 -26.69 21.56
C ARG A 268 -13.20 -25.92 20.23
N ARG A 269 -12.40 -26.32 19.24
CA ARG A 269 -12.31 -25.63 17.94
C ARG A 269 -13.54 -25.83 17.05
N ILE A 270 -14.29 -26.92 17.22
CA ILE A 270 -15.53 -27.19 16.47
C ILE A 270 -16.80 -26.60 17.13
N GLN A 271 -16.67 -25.92 18.27
CA GLN A 271 -17.82 -25.28 18.89
C GLN A 271 -18.42 -24.23 17.95
N LYS A 272 -19.76 -24.22 17.86
CA LYS A 272 -20.49 -23.21 17.09
C LYS A 272 -20.27 -21.83 17.71
N GLY A 273 -19.84 -20.88 16.89
CA GLY A 273 -19.57 -19.52 17.30
C GLY A 273 -19.17 -18.62 16.15
N ASP A 274 -18.90 -17.36 16.46
CA ASP A 274 -18.16 -16.47 15.59
C ASP A 274 -16.74 -17.01 15.36
N LEU A 275 -16.17 -16.73 14.19
CA LEU A 275 -14.84 -17.21 13.84
C LEU A 275 -13.76 -16.51 14.69
N VAL A 276 -12.93 -17.30 15.35
CA VAL A 276 -11.72 -16.88 16.07
C VAL A 276 -10.50 -17.63 15.52
N ASN A 277 -9.29 -17.37 16.03
CA ASN A 277 -8.13 -18.12 15.58
C ASN A 277 -8.31 -19.61 15.87
N THR A 278 -7.89 -20.46 14.93
CA THR A 278 -7.98 -21.92 14.96
C THR A 278 -9.38 -22.53 14.92
N SER A 279 -10.44 -21.75 14.66
CA SER A 279 -11.80 -22.28 14.50
C SER A 279 -11.87 -23.34 13.39
N ILE A 280 -12.62 -24.42 13.65
CA ILE A 280 -12.88 -25.50 12.68
C ILE A 280 -14.39 -25.59 12.49
N PHE A 281 -14.87 -25.48 11.25
CA PHE A 281 -16.28 -25.72 10.93
C PHE A 281 -16.47 -27.05 10.21
N ILE A 282 -17.43 -27.84 10.70
CA ILE A 282 -17.88 -29.12 10.14
C ILE A 282 -19.42 -29.16 10.26
N PRO A 283 -20.16 -29.42 9.17
CA PRO A 283 -21.62 -29.51 9.21
C PRO A 283 -22.14 -30.61 10.14
N ALA A 284 -23.23 -30.34 10.87
CA ALA A 284 -23.81 -31.26 11.86
C ALA A 284 -24.51 -32.48 11.25
N ASN A 285 -24.92 -32.44 9.98
CA ASN A 285 -25.58 -33.57 9.30
C ASN A 285 -24.87 -33.88 7.96
N PRO A 286 -23.89 -34.81 7.95
CA PRO A 286 -23.20 -35.22 6.73
C PRO A 286 -24.11 -35.82 5.64
N ASN A 287 -25.31 -36.26 6.02
CA ASN A 287 -26.22 -37.04 5.17
C ASN A 287 -27.26 -36.19 4.40
N ALA A 288 -27.24 -34.85 4.53
CA ALA A 288 -28.11 -33.96 3.77
C ALA A 288 -27.59 -33.72 2.33
N THR A 289 -27.65 -34.78 1.52
CA THR A 289 -27.54 -34.86 0.03
C THR A 289 -26.25 -34.45 -0.72
N HIS A 290 -25.77 -35.45 -1.51
CA HIS A 290 -25.01 -35.45 -2.77
C HIS A 290 -23.57 -34.91 -2.93
N THR A 291 -22.99 -34.11 -2.03
CA THR A 291 -21.68 -33.48 -2.34
C THR A 291 -20.55 -33.65 -1.31
N GLY A 292 -20.69 -34.48 -0.28
CA GLY A 292 -19.61 -34.78 0.68
C GLY A 292 -19.49 -33.78 1.84
N THR A 293 -18.67 -34.08 2.84
CA THR A 293 -18.55 -33.28 4.08
C THR A 293 -17.57 -32.13 3.89
N SER A 294 -18.03 -30.88 4.03
CA SER A 294 -17.14 -29.71 4.05
C SER A 294 -16.42 -29.58 5.39
N VAL A 295 -15.14 -29.27 5.33
CA VAL A 295 -14.30 -28.97 6.50
C VAL A 295 -13.61 -27.65 6.24
N THR A 296 -13.72 -26.73 7.20
CA THR A 296 -13.14 -25.39 7.11
C THR A 296 -12.23 -25.15 8.30
N PHE A 297 -10.99 -24.72 8.05
CA PHE A 297 -10.06 -24.23 9.06
C PHE A 297 -9.88 -22.72 8.91
N THR A 298 -9.94 -21.98 10.02
CA THR A 298 -9.74 -20.53 10.05
C THR A 298 -8.61 -20.17 11.02
N TYR A 299 -7.67 -19.36 10.56
CA TYR A 299 -6.57 -18.79 11.35
C TYR A 299 -6.65 -17.27 11.31
N LYS A 300 -6.37 -16.61 12.44
CA LYS A 300 -6.45 -15.16 12.60
C LYS A 300 -5.32 -14.67 13.50
N THR A 301 -4.78 -13.50 13.17
CA THR A 301 -3.83 -12.78 14.00
C THR A 301 -4.16 -11.29 13.98
N PHE A 302 -3.84 -10.57 15.06
CA PHE A 302 -4.01 -9.14 15.15
C PHE A 302 -2.95 -8.49 16.03
N SER A 303 -2.64 -7.23 15.75
CA SER A 303 -1.80 -6.38 16.57
C SER A 303 -2.30 -4.95 16.50
N ILE A 304 -2.43 -4.29 17.65
CA ILE A 304 -2.80 -2.86 17.72
C ILE A 304 -1.74 -2.00 17.00
N VAL A 305 -0.48 -2.42 17.05
CA VAL A 305 0.63 -1.81 16.31
C VAL A 305 1.12 -2.84 15.31
N GLY A 306 0.74 -2.67 14.04
CA GLY A 306 1.18 -3.55 12.96
C GLY A 306 2.68 -3.44 12.71
N GLU A 307 3.31 -4.56 12.36
CA GLU A 307 4.69 -4.64 11.89
C GLU A 307 4.70 -5.41 10.57
N LEU A 308 5.40 -4.88 9.57
CA LEU A 308 5.40 -5.44 8.23
C LEU A 308 5.94 -6.88 8.22
N GLY A 309 5.10 -7.82 7.81
CA GLY A 309 5.42 -9.25 7.73
C GLY A 309 5.12 -10.03 9.01
N ARG A 310 4.77 -9.37 10.12
CA ARG A 310 4.43 -10.05 11.38
C ARG A 310 3.18 -10.92 11.23
N ASN A 311 2.12 -10.38 10.63
CA ASN A 311 0.88 -11.13 10.47
C ASN A 311 1.11 -12.43 9.69
N VAL A 312 1.89 -12.38 8.61
CA VAL A 312 2.23 -13.57 7.82
C VAL A 312 3.11 -14.55 8.60
N ALA A 313 4.07 -14.06 9.39
CA ALA A 313 4.89 -14.90 10.25
C ALA A 313 4.07 -15.62 11.33
N ASP A 314 3.16 -14.90 12.01
CA ASP A 314 2.27 -15.45 13.03
C ASP A 314 1.35 -16.52 12.42
N LEU A 315 0.70 -16.23 11.27
CA LEU A 315 -0.15 -17.20 10.57
C LEU A 315 0.62 -18.43 10.09
N ARG A 316 1.86 -18.26 9.58
CA ARG A 316 2.72 -19.38 9.19
C ARG A 316 3.03 -20.27 10.38
N ASN A 317 3.38 -19.67 11.52
CA ASN A 317 3.67 -20.40 12.75
C ASN A 317 2.46 -21.18 13.24
N ASP A 318 1.27 -20.57 13.26
CA ASP A 318 0.05 -21.24 13.71
C ASP A 318 -0.33 -22.42 12.80
N ILE A 319 -0.27 -22.24 11.48
CA ILE A 319 -0.55 -23.29 10.50
C ILE A 319 0.48 -24.43 10.59
N GLN A 320 1.77 -24.11 10.67
CA GLN A 320 2.85 -25.09 10.72
C GLN A 320 2.73 -26.00 11.95
N ASN A 321 2.33 -25.44 13.09
CA ASN A 321 2.23 -26.16 14.35
C ASN A 321 0.85 -26.82 14.58
N ASP A 322 -0.09 -26.70 13.65
CA ASP A 322 -1.44 -27.28 13.79
C ASP A 322 -1.48 -28.77 13.44
N ARG A 323 -1.35 -29.59 14.49
CA ARG A 323 -1.42 -31.05 14.39
C ARG A 323 -2.80 -31.58 13.96
N ILE A 324 -3.88 -30.84 14.19
CA ILE A 324 -5.22 -31.24 13.76
C ILE A 324 -5.35 -31.03 12.26
N LEU A 325 -4.92 -29.87 11.74
CA LEU A 325 -4.87 -29.62 10.30
C LEU A 325 -4.05 -30.69 9.58
N GLN A 326 -2.88 -31.08 10.12
CA GLN A 326 -2.03 -32.13 9.55
C GLN A 326 -2.77 -33.46 9.35
N CYS A 327 -3.63 -33.86 10.30
CA CYS A 327 -4.45 -35.07 10.18
C CYS A 327 -5.44 -34.99 9.01
N PHE A 328 -6.04 -33.82 8.78
CA PHE A 328 -6.99 -33.62 7.68
C PHE A 328 -6.34 -33.32 6.32
N ALA A 329 -5.15 -32.72 6.31
CA ALA A 329 -4.51 -32.23 5.10
C ALA A 329 -4.24 -33.35 4.07
N GLY A 330 -3.93 -34.55 4.56
CA GLY A 330 -3.66 -35.73 3.73
C GLY A 330 -4.88 -36.34 3.05
N LEU A 331 -6.09 -35.88 3.34
CA LEU A 331 -7.33 -36.45 2.82
C LEU A 331 -7.64 -35.98 1.38
N ASP A 332 -8.18 -36.88 0.56
CA ASP A 332 -8.65 -36.56 -0.79
C ASP A 332 -9.92 -35.70 -0.75
N ALA A 333 -9.93 -34.64 -1.55
CA ALA A 333 -10.99 -33.65 -1.61
C ALA A 333 -11.61 -33.58 -3.02
N ALA A 334 -12.92 -33.39 -3.08
CA ALA A 334 -13.65 -33.09 -4.31
C ALA A 334 -13.36 -31.67 -4.79
N CYS A 335 -13.35 -30.71 -3.86
CA CYS A 335 -13.03 -29.32 -4.09
C CYS A 335 -12.22 -28.74 -2.91
N GLU A 336 -11.44 -27.71 -3.21
CA GLU A 336 -10.60 -27.01 -2.23
C GLU A 336 -10.68 -25.51 -2.55
N THR A 337 -11.18 -24.71 -1.60
CA THR A 337 -11.23 -23.26 -1.70
C THR A 337 -10.48 -22.66 -0.54
N ALA A 338 -9.88 -21.49 -0.75
CA ALA A 338 -9.20 -20.79 0.31
C ALA A 338 -9.48 -19.29 0.17
N LEU A 339 -9.28 -18.56 1.27
CA LEU A 339 -9.60 -17.15 1.36
C LEU A 339 -8.66 -16.56 2.42
N THR A 340 -8.05 -15.42 2.17
CA THR A 340 -7.32 -14.68 3.20
C THR A 340 -7.78 -13.24 3.18
N HIS A 341 -7.58 -12.48 4.24
CA HIS A 341 -7.85 -11.04 4.31
C HIS A 341 -6.80 -10.39 5.19
N THR A 342 -6.42 -9.16 4.86
CA THR A 342 -5.68 -8.30 5.77
C THR A 342 -6.49 -7.04 6.01
N ARG A 343 -6.73 -6.73 7.28
CA ARG A 343 -7.67 -5.70 7.71
C ARG A 343 -6.93 -4.46 8.17
N TRP A 344 -7.46 -3.34 7.72
CA TRP A 344 -7.24 -2.04 8.31
C TRP A 344 -8.56 -1.60 8.92
N ALA A 345 -8.59 -1.39 10.24
CA ALA A 345 -9.86 -1.14 10.93
C ALA A 345 -10.42 0.25 10.60
N SER A 346 -11.51 0.33 9.82
CA SER A 346 -12.33 1.54 9.61
C SER A 346 -13.53 1.56 10.58
N VAL A 347 -14.30 0.47 10.59
CA VAL A 347 -15.43 0.23 11.50
C VAL A 347 -15.13 -0.97 12.41
N GLY A 348 -15.15 -0.74 13.72
CA GLY A 348 -14.93 -1.77 14.75
C GLY A 348 -13.47 -1.89 15.21
N SER A 349 -13.27 -2.27 16.47
CA SER A 349 -11.95 -2.26 17.13
C SER A 349 -10.97 -3.28 16.53
N ILE A 350 -9.67 -3.08 16.72
CA ILE A 350 -8.62 -4.05 16.34
C ILE A 350 -8.65 -5.20 17.36
N THR A 351 -9.30 -6.30 16.98
CA THR A 351 -9.57 -7.47 17.84
C THR A 351 -9.70 -8.70 16.95
N GLU A 352 -9.56 -9.89 17.53
CA GLU A 352 -9.68 -11.15 16.82
C GLU A 352 -11.05 -11.35 16.17
N GLU A 353 -12.13 -11.02 16.88
CA GLU A 353 -13.51 -11.21 16.42
C GLU A 353 -13.86 -10.33 15.24
N ASN A 354 -13.27 -9.13 15.19
CA ASN A 354 -13.44 -8.19 14.08
C ASN A 354 -12.47 -8.45 12.93
N CYS A 355 -11.47 -9.32 13.10
CA CYS A 355 -10.60 -9.74 12.00
C CYS A 355 -11.39 -10.60 11.01
N HIS A 356 -11.26 -10.33 9.72
CA HIS A 356 -11.93 -11.12 8.69
C HIS A 356 -11.16 -12.41 8.41
N PRO A 357 -11.80 -13.50 7.92
CA PRO A 357 -13.22 -13.61 7.57
C PRO A 357 -14.19 -13.60 8.76
N VAL A 358 -15.43 -13.19 8.52
CA VAL A 358 -16.54 -13.28 9.50
C VAL A 358 -17.67 -14.15 8.94
N ASN A 359 -18.40 -14.84 9.82
CA ASN A 359 -19.46 -15.79 9.44
C ASN A 359 -20.88 -15.26 9.73
N ASN A 360 -21.92 -16.05 9.42
CA ASN A 360 -23.32 -15.76 9.73
C ASN A 360 -23.80 -16.21 11.14
N TYR A 361 -22.92 -16.54 12.09
CA TYR A 361 -23.34 -16.96 13.44
C TYR A 361 -24.07 -15.83 14.21
N THR A 362 -25.05 -16.17 15.06
CA THR A 362 -25.74 -15.21 15.96
C THR A 362 -25.84 -15.78 17.37
N THR A 363 -25.92 -14.95 18.41
CA THR A 363 -25.95 -15.43 19.82
C THR A 363 -27.30 -16.03 20.21
N ALA A 364 -28.36 -15.69 19.48
CA ALA A 364 -29.70 -16.25 19.63
C ALA A 364 -30.02 -17.28 18.54
N TYR A 365 -29.00 -17.99 18.06
CA TYR A 365 -29.09 -18.85 16.90
C TYR A 365 -30.18 -19.93 17.03
N ALA A 366 -31.08 -19.96 16.05
CA ALA A 366 -31.99 -21.07 15.80
C ALA A 366 -31.84 -21.50 14.33
N PHE A 367 -31.52 -22.77 14.08
CA PHE A 367 -31.44 -23.30 12.73
C PHE A 367 -32.82 -23.18 12.06
N SER A 368 -32.90 -22.29 11.06
CA SER A 368 -34.09 -22.11 10.23
C SER A 368 -33.83 -22.72 8.87
N GLU A 369 -34.72 -23.61 8.45
CA GLU A 369 -34.60 -24.31 7.18
C GLU A 369 -34.61 -23.34 6.00
N CYS A 370 -33.67 -23.49 5.06
CA CYS A 370 -33.64 -22.74 3.80
C CYS A 370 -34.37 -23.55 2.73
N PRO A 371 -35.45 -23.03 2.10
CA PRO A 371 -36.30 -23.81 1.19
C PRO A 371 -35.58 -24.51 0.04
N LEU A 372 -34.51 -23.91 -0.50
CA LEU A 372 -33.73 -24.47 -1.60
C LEU A 372 -32.50 -25.28 -1.17
N TYR A 373 -32.22 -25.34 0.14
CA TYR A 373 -31.10 -26.08 0.72
C TYR A 373 -31.57 -26.88 1.95
N PRO A 374 -32.51 -27.82 1.77
CA PRO A 374 -33.14 -28.53 2.88
C PRO A 374 -32.13 -29.35 3.68
N GLY A 375 -32.21 -29.26 5.01
CA GLY A 375 -31.35 -30.02 5.93
C GLY A 375 -29.89 -29.57 6.00
N ILE A 376 -29.50 -28.49 5.32
CA ILE A 376 -28.13 -27.95 5.34
C ILE A 376 -28.12 -26.61 6.10
N GLU A 377 -27.27 -26.53 7.12
CA GLU A 377 -26.99 -25.29 7.85
C GLU A 377 -26.13 -24.35 7.00
N PRO A 378 -26.61 -23.16 6.63
CA PRO A 378 -25.80 -22.19 5.89
C PRO A 378 -24.61 -21.76 6.74
N HIS A 379 -23.42 -21.93 6.18
CA HIS A 379 -22.19 -21.39 6.73
C HIS A 379 -21.57 -20.49 5.68
N ILE A 380 -21.78 -19.18 5.86
CA ILE A 380 -21.41 -18.13 4.90
C ILE A 380 -20.27 -17.34 5.50
N ASN A 381 -19.09 -17.39 4.86
CA ASN A 381 -17.93 -16.64 5.30
C ASN A 381 -17.61 -15.53 4.31
N VAL A 382 -17.43 -14.32 4.83
CA VAL A 382 -17.21 -13.13 4.02
C VAL A 382 -15.97 -12.37 4.45
N VAL A 383 -15.46 -11.60 3.51
CA VAL A 383 -14.43 -10.59 3.72
C VAL A 383 -14.85 -9.33 2.97
N LEU A 384 -14.52 -8.17 3.52
CA LEU A 384 -14.88 -6.86 2.97
C LEU A 384 -13.66 -5.96 2.89
N ASN A 385 -13.56 -5.24 1.78
CA ASN A 385 -12.82 -3.98 1.66
C ASN A 385 -13.76 -2.84 1.36
N GLY A 386 -13.50 -1.69 1.96
CA GLY A 386 -14.45 -0.59 2.00
C GLY A 386 -15.40 -0.75 3.17
N ASP A 387 -16.49 0.00 3.14
CA ASP A 387 -17.41 0.15 4.25
C ASP A 387 -18.85 -0.02 3.76
N ILE A 388 -19.72 -0.53 4.62
CA ILE A 388 -21.16 -0.53 4.41
C ILE A 388 -21.77 0.64 5.18
N ASP A 389 -22.01 1.76 4.50
CA ASP A 389 -22.38 3.02 5.16
C ASP A 389 -23.70 2.89 5.95
N ASN A 390 -24.63 2.07 5.45
CA ASN A 390 -25.94 1.84 6.07
C ASN A 390 -25.97 0.64 7.05
N TYR A 391 -24.81 0.13 7.50
CA TYR A 391 -24.74 -1.00 8.44
C TYR A 391 -25.52 -0.81 9.76
N PRO A 392 -25.63 0.40 10.37
CA PRO A 392 -26.33 0.53 11.65
C PRO A 392 -27.83 0.24 11.51
N ALA A 393 -28.45 0.72 10.43
CA ALA A 393 -29.85 0.48 10.13
C ALA A 393 -30.11 -1.00 9.82
N LEU A 394 -29.22 -1.62 9.04
CA LEU A 394 -29.29 -3.06 8.72
C LEU A 394 -29.12 -3.93 9.98
N ARG A 395 -28.16 -3.58 10.85
CA ARG A 395 -27.95 -4.24 12.15
C ARG A 395 -29.20 -4.19 13.01
N GLN A 396 -29.77 -3.00 13.18
CA GLN A 396 -30.98 -2.82 13.98
C GLN A 396 -32.15 -3.65 13.42
N ALA A 397 -32.31 -3.70 12.09
CA ALA A 397 -33.35 -4.49 11.44
C ALA A 397 -33.15 -6.01 11.61
N LEU A 398 -31.90 -6.50 11.66
CA LEU A 398 -31.57 -7.89 11.95
C LEU A 398 -31.84 -8.23 13.43
N GLU A 399 -31.33 -7.42 14.35
CA GLU A 399 -31.50 -7.63 15.80
C GLU A 399 -32.98 -7.57 16.22
N THR A 400 -33.79 -6.69 15.61
CA THR A 400 -35.24 -6.62 15.83
C THR A 400 -35.96 -7.92 15.40
N ARG A 401 -35.39 -8.68 14.46
CA ARG A 401 -35.91 -9.97 14.00
C ARG A 401 -35.38 -11.16 14.82
N GLY A 402 -34.61 -10.91 15.88
CA GLY A 402 -34.05 -11.94 16.76
C GLY A 402 -32.65 -12.41 16.37
N GLU A 403 -32.06 -11.87 15.30
CA GLU A 403 -30.67 -12.18 14.90
C GLU A 403 -29.69 -11.34 15.74
N LEU A 404 -29.41 -11.78 16.97
CA LEU A 404 -28.57 -11.04 17.91
C LEU A 404 -27.08 -11.20 17.60
N ILE A 405 -26.38 -10.08 17.42
CA ILE A 405 -24.94 -10.03 17.16
C ILE A 405 -24.19 -9.82 18.48
N ALA A 406 -23.12 -10.58 18.70
CA ALA A 406 -22.32 -10.47 19.90
C ALA A 406 -21.74 -9.04 20.09
N PRO A 407 -21.74 -8.47 21.32
CA PRO A 407 -21.29 -7.09 21.55
C PRO A 407 -19.84 -6.81 21.15
N GLN A 408 -18.96 -7.81 21.26
CA GLN A 408 -17.55 -7.70 20.85
C GLN A 408 -17.36 -7.58 19.33
N LEU A 409 -18.37 -8.01 18.55
CA LEU A 409 -18.33 -7.97 17.10
C LEU A 409 -18.98 -6.68 16.61
N THR A 410 -18.11 -5.73 16.25
CA THR A 410 -18.44 -4.33 15.96
C THR A 410 -18.19 -3.93 14.51
N THR A 411 -17.56 -4.80 13.69
CA THR A 411 -17.39 -4.56 12.25
C THR A 411 -18.73 -4.64 11.51
N ASP A 412 -18.90 -3.72 10.57
CA ASP A 412 -19.95 -3.67 9.56
C ASP A 412 -20.00 -4.94 8.68
N THR A 413 -18.86 -5.58 8.42
CA THR A 413 -18.74 -6.81 7.63
C THR A 413 -19.68 -7.93 8.09
N LYS A 414 -20.01 -7.99 9.40
CA LYS A 414 -20.94 -8.98 9.96
C LYS A 414 -22.34 -8.93 9.37
N ILE A 415 -22.73 -7.78 8.86
CA ILE A 415 -24.05 -7.58 8.26
C ILE A 415 -24.19 -8.35 6.95
N ILE A 416 -23.11 -8.51 6.18
CA ILE A 416 -23.12 -9.18 4.88
C ILE A 416 -23.65 -10.62 4.97
N PRO A 417 -23.05 -11.53 5.75
CA PRO A 417 -23.45 -12.93 5.77
C PRO A 417 -24.88 -13.11 6.33
N LEU A 418 -25.29 -12.26 7.28
CA LEU A 418 -26.65 -12.25 7.83
C LEU A 418 -27.69 -11.74 6.82
N GLN A 419 -27.34 -10.74 6.01
CA GLN A 419 -28.22 -10.24 4.96
C GLN A 419 -28.37 -11.24 3.81
N ILE A 420 -27.33 -12.00 3.48
CA ILE A 420 -27.42 -13.12 2.53
C ILE A 420 -28.33 -14.20 3.09
N GLU A 421 -28.14 -14.59 4.35
CA GLU A 421 -28.97 -15.60 5.01
C GLU A 421 -30.46 -15.19 5.05
N LYS A 422 -30.76 -13.91 5.26
CA LYS A 422 -32.12 -13.38 5.14
C LYS A 422 -32.78 -13.75 3.80
N TYR A 423 -32.08 -13.59 2.68
CA TYR A 423 -32.64 -13.89 1.35
C TYR A 423 -32.69 -15.40 1.04
N LEU A 424 -31.79 -16.20 1.62
CA LEU A 424 -31.89 -17.66 1.58
C LEU A 424 -33.16 -18.14 2.30
N LYS A 425 -33.46 -17.57 3.48
CA LYS A 425 -34.68 -17.86 4.26
C LYS A 425 -35.97 -17.49 3.51
N THR A 426 -35.93 -16.54 2.57
CA THR A 426 -37.09 -16.19 1.73
C THR A 426 -37.25 -17.05 0.48
N GLY A 427 -36.39 -18.06 0.27
CA GLY A 427 -36.51 -19.03 -0.82
C GLY A 427 -35.70 -18.71 -2.08
N ASN A 428 -34.72 -17.81 -2.00
CA ASN A 428 -33.78 -17.56 -3.10
C ASN A 428 -32.61 -18.55 -3.07
N ASN A 429 -31.99 -18.81 -4.22
CA ASN A 429 -30.74 -19.57 -4.27
C ASN A 429 -29.56 -18.69 -3.80
N LEU A 430 -28.39 -19.27 -3.57
CA LEU A 430 -27.23 -18.56 -3.03
C LEU A 430 -26.74 -17.42 -3.96
N PRO A 431 -26.57 -17.61 -5.28
CA PRO A 431 -26.21 -16.51 -6.18
C PRO A 431 -27.18 -15.34 -6.12
N GLU A 432 -28.48 -15.61 -6.14
CA GLU A 432 -29.51 -14.57 -6.10
C GLU A 432 -29.57 -13.91 -4.72
N SER A 433 -29.43 -14.68 -3.64
CA SER A 433 -29.38 -14.15 -2.27
C SER A 433 -28.18 -13.22 -2.08
N PHE A 434 -27.02 -13.55 -2.65
CA PHE A 434 -25.85 -12.69 -2.66
C PHE A 434 -26.11 -11.40 -3.45
N ARG A 435 -26.68 -11.50 -4.67
CA ARG A 435 -27.02 -10.36 -5.52
C ARG A 435 -27.97 -9.38 -4.83
N LEU A 436 -29.03 -9.91 -4.20
CA LEU A 436 -30.00 -9.09 -3.47
C LEU A 436 -29.37 -8.44 -2.24
N ALA A 437 -28.55 -9.18 -1.48
CA ALA A 437 -27.84 -8.61 -0.32
C ALA A 437 -26.91 -7.46 -0.71
N VAL A 438 -26.09 -7.60 -1.76
CA VAL A 438 -25.18 -6.53 -2.17
C VAL A 438 -25.88 -5.30 -2.74
N ASN A 439 -27.12 -5.45 -3.19
CA ASN A 439 -27.96 -4.34 -3.63
C ASN A 439 -28.54 -3.53 -2.46
N ASP A 440 -28.61 -4.10 -1.25
CA ASP A 440 -29.04 -3.40 -0.04
C ASP A 440 -27.93 -2.50 0.55
N PHE A 441 -26.68 -2.65 0.10
CA PHE A 441 -25.53 -1.95 0.68
C PHE A 441 -25.30 -0.58 0.03
N GLU A 442 -25.15 0.43 0.89
CA GLU A 442 -24.69 1.77 0.53
C GLU A 442 -23.19 1.90 0.80
N GLY A 443 -22.53 2.76 0.02
CA GLY A 443 -21.08 2.93 0.08
C GLY A 443 -20.33 2.32 -1.10
N SER A 444 -18.99 2.24 -0.94
CA SER A 444 -18.10 1.60 -1.90
C SER A 444 -17.47 0.38 -1.26
N HIS A 445 -17.70 -0.78 -1.86
CA HIS A 445 -17.31 -2.05 -1.28
C HIS A 445 -16.77 -3.02 -2.34
N ALA A 446 -15.82 -3.85 -1.90
CA ALA A 446 -15.35 -5.05 -2.58
C ALA A 446 -15.52 -6.23 -1.62
N ILE A 447 -16.41 -7.15 -1.97
CA ILE A 447 -16.81 -8.27 -1.12
C ILE A 447 -16.39 -9.58 -1.80
N ALA A 448 -15.83 -10.50 -1.02
CA ALA A 448 -15.69 -11.89 -1.41
C ALA A 448 -16.37 -12.82 -0.39
N MET A 449 -17.03 -13.85 -0.90
CA MET A 449 -17.85 -14.76 -0.09
C MET A 449 -17.67 -16.22 -0.51
N THR A 450 -17.60 -17.08 0.50
CA THR A 450 -17.64 -18.55 0.39
C THR A 450 -18.84 -19.09 1.15
N SER A 451 -19.36 -20.25 0.72
CA SER A 451 -20.41 -20.96 1.45
C SER A 451 -20.31 -22.47 1.28
N ASN A 452 -20.74 -23.22 2.30
CA ASN A 452 -20.90 -24.67 2.21
C ASN A 452 -22.09 -25.10 1.33
N LEU A 453 -23.01 -24.17 0.99
CA LEU A 453 -24.21 -24.47 0.19
C LEU A 453 -23.88 -24.71 -1.29
N GLU A 454 -22.89 -24.01 -1.85
CA GLU A 454 -22.41 -24.20 -3.22
C GLU A 454 -20.89 -24.34 -3.23
N PRO A 455 -20.36 -25.50 -2.79
CA PRO A 455 -18.93 -25.73 -2.67
C PRO A 455 -18.22 -25.63 -4.02
N GLY A 456 -16.98 -25.12 -4.03
CA GLY A 456 -16.20 -24.91 -5.27
C GLY A 456 -16.53 -23.61 -6.02
N LYS A 457 -17.42 -22.77 -5.49
CA LYS A 457 -17.73 -21.44 -6.04
C LYS A 457 -17.24 -20.32 -5.13
N MET A 458 -16.85 -19.20 -5.75
CA MET A 458 -16.58 -17.93 -5.05
C MET A 458 -17.43 -16.82 -5.62
N PHE A 459 -17.95 -15.99 -4.73
CA PHE A 459 -18.83 -14.89 -5.07
C PHE A 459 -18.08 -13.58 -4.81
N LEU A 460 -17.97 -12.75 -5.85
CA LEU A 460 -17.28 -11.48 -5.84
C LEU A 460 -18.27 -10.36 -6.16
N ALA A 461 -18.17 -9.25 -5.45
CA ALA A 461 -19.03 -8.09 -5.66
C ALA A 461 -18.21 -6.80 -5.53
N LEU A 462 -18.38 -5.87 -6.48
CA LEU A 462 -17.69 -4.57 -6.49
C LEU A 462 -18.67 -3.44 -6.79
N LYS A 463 -18.67 -2.38 -5.99
CA LYS A 463 -19.44 -1.15 -6.20
C LYS A 463 -18.61 0.09 -5.87
N GLY A 464 -18.71 1.12 -6.72
CA GLY A 464 -18.00 2.38 -6.58
C GLY A 464 -16.55 2.33 -7.10
N SER A 465 -15.86 3.46 -6.97
CA SER A 465 -14.49 3.69 -7.48
C SER A 465 -13.39 3.56 -6.43
N GLY A 466 -13.77 3.43 -5.15
CA GLY A 466 -12.81 3.42 -4.06
C GLY A 466 -12.08 2.08 -3.91
N GLN A 467 -12.74 0.99 -4.30
CA GLN A 467 -12.21 -0.37 -4.20
C GLN A 467 -11.96 -0.96 -5.59
N SER A 468 -11.16 -2.03 -5.65
CA SER A 468 -10.98 -2.77 -6.89
C SER A 468 -10.88 -4.28 -6.62
N ILE A 469 -11.23 -5.07 -7.63
CA ILE A 469 -11.06 -6.52 -7.67
C ILE A 469 -10.52 -6.88 -9.05
N TYR A 470 -9.43 -7.62 -9.06
CA TYR A 470 -8.80 -8.22 -10.21
C TYR A 470 -8.92 -9.74 -10.09
N ILE A 471 -9.33 -10.40 -11.17
CA ILE A 471 -9.46 -11.86 -11.24
C ILE A 471 -8.31 -12.39 -12.09
N GLY A 472 -7.37 -13.08 -11.47
CA GLY A 472 -6.31 -13.81 -12.14
C GLY A 472 -6.85 -15.07 -12.81
N VAL A 473 -6.55 -15.22 -14.10
CA VAL A 473 -7.02 -16.34 -14.93
C VAL A 473 -5.82 -17.20 -15.30
N SER A 474 -5.88 -18.49 -14.94
CA SER A 474 -4.89 -19.50 -15.33
C SER A 474 -5.58 -20.74 -15.93
N GLU A 475 -4.79 -21.71 -16.38
CA GLU A 475 -5.33 -22.94 -16.97
C GLU A 475 -5.96 -23.87 -15.94
N ASP A 476 -5.48 -23.84 -14.70
CA ASP A 476 -5.78 -24.81 -13.63
C ASP A 476 -6.45 -24.18 -12.39
N GLN A 477 -6.53 -22.84 -12.29
CA GLN A 477 -7.07 -22.12 -11.13
C GLN A 477 -7.55 -20.67 -11.42
N TYR A 478 -8.42 -20.14 -10.55
CA TYR A 478 -8.82 -18.72 -10.55
C TYR A 478 -8.38 -18.03 -9.27
N LEU A 479 -7.62 -16.94 -9.40
CA LEU A 479 -7.22 -16.11 -8.27
C LEU A 479 -8.00 -14.81 -8.27
N PHE A 480 -8.15 -14.16 -7.12
CA PHE A 480 -8.60 -12.78 -7.09
C PHE A 480 -7.87 -11.96 -6.04
N SER A 481 -7.75 -10.67 -6.30
CA SER A 481 -7.09 -9.76 -5.38
C SER A 481 -7.56 -8.35 -5.66
N SER A 482 -7.50 -7.49 -4.65
CA SER A 482 -7.74 -6.06 -4.83
C SER A 482 -6.60 -5.33 -5.53
N GLU A 483 -5.44 -5.97 -5.71
CA GLU A 483 -4.31 -5.41 -6.45
C GLU A 483 -3.62 -6.51 -7.24
N ILE A 484 -3.02 -6.14 -8.37
CA ILE A 484 -2.38 -7.10 -9.29
C ILE A 484 -1.20 -7.83 -8.59
N TYR A 485 -0.60 -7.22 -7.56
CA TYR A 485 0.47 -7.79 -6.73
C TYR A 485 0.10 -9.14 -6.09
N GLY A 486 -1.18 -9.34 -5.78
CA GLY A 486 -1.69 -10.60 -5.23
C GLY A 486 -1.80 -11.71 -6.27
N LEU A 487 -1.71 -11.39 -7.57
CA LEU A 487 -1.94 -12.32 -8.69
C LEU A 487 -0.65 -12.73 -9.41
N VAL A 488 0.29 -11.80 -9.56
CA VAL A 488 1.45 -11.93 -10.48
C VAL A 488 2.44 -13.06 -10.14
N GLU A 489 2.44 -13.57 -8.91
CA GLU A 489 3.20 -14.78 -8.55
C GLU A 489 2.69 -15.99 -9.33
N VAL A 490 1.38 -16.08 -9.57
CA VAL A 490 0.75 -17.25 -10.21
C VAL A 490 0.45 -17.00 -11.68
N THR A 491 -0.18 -15.86 -12.00
CA THR A 491 -0.54 -15.54 -13.40
C THR A 491 -0.47 -14.03 -13.67
N PRO A 492 0.11 -13.61 -14.81
CA PRO A 492 0.05 -12.22 -15.24
C PRO A 492 -1.28 -11.89 -15.93
N ARG A 493 -2.12 -12.88 -16.25
CA ARG A 493 -3.39 -12.68 -16.98
C ARG A 493 -4.50 -12.37 -15.99
N PHE A 494 -5.21 -11.26 -16.17
CA PHE A 494 -6.27 -10.86 -15.25
C PHE A 494 -7.47 -10.19 -15.93
N ILE A 495 -8.60 -10.16 -15.25
CA ILE A 495 -9.79 -9.37 -15.59
C ILE A 495 -10.01 -8.34 -14.48
N LYS A 496 -10.23 -7.06 -14.84
CA LYS A 496 -10.53 -5.99 -13.87
C LYS A 496 -12.05 -5.80 -13.77
N MET A 497 -12.62 -5.93 -12.57
CA MET A 497 -14.01 -5.55 -12.32
C MET A 497 -14.17 -4.02 -12.37
N ASN A 498 -15.33 -3.54 -12.80
CA ASN A 498 -15.65 -2.12 -12.88
C ASN A 498 -16.87 -1.79 -12.01
N GLY A 499 -16.60 -1.27 -10.80
CA GLY A 499 -17.64 -0.88 -9.84
C GLY A 499 -18.39 0.41 -10.17
N GLU A 500 -17.91 1.19 -11.15
CA GLU A 500 -18.50 2.47 -11.58
C GLU A 500 -19.45 2.33 -12.78
N THR A 501 -19.37 1.22 -13.51
CA THR A 501 -20.23 1.03 -14.69
C THR A 501 -21.68 0.96 -14.25
N THR A 502 -22.47 1.90 -14.77
CA THR A 502 -23.91 1.95 -14.55
C THR A 502 -24.64 1.31 -15.72
N ASN A 503 -25.64 0.49 -15.41
CA ASN A 503 -26.67 0.09 -16.37
C ASN A 503 -27.99 0.72 -15.93
N GLY A 504 -28.38 1.85 -16.52
CA GLY A 504 -29.53 2.62 -16.06
C GLY A 504 -29.31 3.19 -14.65
N SER A 505 -30.15 2.79 -13.68
CA SER A 505 -30.09 3.25 -12.29
C SER A 505 -29.24 2.36 -11.36
N ALA A 506 -28.83 1.17 -11.79
CA ALA A 506 -28.05 0.25 -10.97
C ALA A 506 -26.54 0.41 -11.22
N SER A 507 -25.79 0.40 -10.12
CA SER A 507 -24.31 0.46 -10.09
C SER A 507 -23.76 -0.74 -9.35
N GLY A 508 -22.65 -1.29 -9.85
CA GLY A 508 -21.96 -2.43 -9.25
C GLY A 508 -22.03 -3.71 -10.09
N GLN A 509 -21.00 -4.53 -9.95
CA GLN A 509 -20.82 -5.80 -10.66
C GLN A 509 -20.68 -6.95 -9.67
N MET A 510 -21.26 -8.09 -10.02
CA MET A 510 -21.14 -9.37 -9.33
C MET A 510 -20.56 -10.40 -10.28
N LEU A 511 -19.50 -11.09 -9.85
CA LEU A 511 -18.88 -12.20 -10.57
C LEU A 511 -18.93 -13.47 -9.70
N VAL A 512 -19.25 -14.61 -10.30
CA VAL A 512 -19.22 -15.93 -9.66
C VAL A 512 -18.19 -16.80 -10.38
N LEU A 513 -17.14 -17.17 -9.66
CA LEU A 513 -16.09 -18.06 -10.13
C LEU A 513 -16.51 -19.50 -9.81
N ASN A 514 -16.59 -20.36 -10.83
CA ASN A 514 -17.08 -21.73 -10.69
C ASN A 514 -16.05 -22.73 -11.21
N GLN A 515 -15.54 -23.58 -10.31
CA GLN A 515 -14.53 -24.56 -10.66
C GLN A 515 -14.99 -25.63 -11.67
N ASP A 516 -16.28 -25.98 -11.65
CA ASP A 516 -16.76 -27.14 -12.39
C ASP A 516 -16.96 -26.80 -13.89
N ARG A 517 -16.80 -25.53 -14.27
CA ARG A 517 -17.10 -25.00 -15.62
C ARG A 517 -15.89 -24.74 -16.50
N GLY A 518 -14.71 -25.17 -16.09
CA GLY A 518 -13.52 -24.94 -16.87
C GLY A 518 -12.69 -23.73 -16.40
N GLY A 519 -11.46 -23.61 -16.89
CA GLY A 519 -10.59 -22.46 -16.74
C GLY A 519 -10.87 -21.42 -17.84
N GLY A 520 -10.27 -20.24 -17.71
CA GLY A 520 -10.49 -19.12 -18.64
C GLY A 520 -11.73 -18.29 -18.32
N ILE A 521 -12.29 -17.57 -19.29
CA ILE A 521 -13.50 -16.76 -19.06
C ILE A 521 -14.78 -17.61 -18.87
N ARG A 522 -14.76 -18.89 -19.26
CA ARG A 522 -15.95 -19.77 -19.29
C ARG A 522 -16.44 -20.19 -17.91
N GLY A 523 -15.56 -20.19 -16.91
CA GLY A 523 -15.93 -20.50 -15.52
C GLY A 523 -16.39 -19.28 -14.73
N ILE A 524 -16.62 -18.13 -15.38
CA ILE A 524 -16.98 -16.87 -14.74
C ILE A 524 -18.38 -16.45 -15.21
N ASP A 525 -19.35 -16.48 -14.29
CA ASP A 525 -20.65 -15.86 -14.51
C ASP A 525 -20.59 -14.40 -14.02
N ALA A 526 -21.02 -13.43 -14.83
CA ALA A 526 -20.96 -12.01 -14.49
C ALA A 526 -22.31 -11.32 -14.70
N CYS A 527 -22.71 -10.45 -13.76
CA CYS A 527 -23.91 -9.64 -13.88
C CYS A 527 -23.78 -8.29 -13.15
N PHE A 528 -24.64 -7.35 -13.50
CA PHE A 528 -24.86 -6.14 -12.70
C PHE A 528 -25.74 -6.45 -11.49
N TYR A 529 -25.74 -5.55 -10.50
CA TYR A 529 -26.58 -5.70 -9.30
C TYR A 529 -28.07 -5.72 -9.59
N ASP A 530 -28.55 -5.20 -10.74
CA ASP A 530 -29.93 -5.33 -11.20
C ASP A 530 -30.28 -6.71 -11.80
N GLY A 531 -29.29 -7.61 -11.93
CA GLY A 531 -29.44 -8.94 -12.51
C GLY A 531 -29.16 -9.02 -14.00
N LYS A 532 -28.86 -7.91 -14.70
CA LYS A 532 -28.51 -7.96 -16.12
C LYS A 532 -27.16 -8.66 -16.32
N VAL A 533 -27.13 -9.67 -17.19
CA VAL A 533 -25.93 -10.46 -17.50
C VAL A 533 -24.88 -9.60 -18.21
N ILE A 534 -23.63 -9.81 -17.84
CA ILE A 534 -22.44 -9.25 -18.49
C ILE A 534 -21.77 -10.40 -19.26
N HIS A 535 -21.66 -10.24 -20.58
CA HIS A 535 -20.96 -11.21 -21.42
C HIS A 535 -19.47 -10.87 -21.48
N LEU A 536 -18.65 -11.68 -20.80
CA LEU A 536 -17.20 -11.58 -20.86
C LEU A 536 -16.68 -12.20 -22.17
N THR A 537 -15.79 -11.47 -22.86
CA THR A 537 -15.06 -11.94 -24.05
C THR A 537 -13.56 -12.01 -23.73
N ASP A 538 -12.77 -12.61 -24.63
CA ASP A 538 -11.31 -12.70 -24.46
C ASP A 538 -10.64 -11.30 -24.38
N ASP A 539 -11.26 -10.26 -24.94
CA ASP A 539 -10.80 -8.87 -24.86
C ASP A 539 -10.82 -8.29 -23.44
N ALA A 540 -11.59 -8.91 -22.52
CA ALA A 540 -11.61 -8.51 -21.11
C ALA A 540 -10.32 -8.93 -20.36
N VAL A 541 -9.54 -9.87 -20.93
CA VAL A 541 -8.32 -10.38 -20.31
C VAL A 541 -7.14 -9.47 -20.63
N GLN A 542 -6.54 -8.91 -19.59
CA GLN A 542 -5.36 -8.05 -19.65
C GLN A 542 -4.12 -8.80 -19.18
N LEU A 543 -2.94 -8.29 -19.54
CA LEU A 543 -1.65 -8.77 -19.08
C LEU A 543 -1.03 -7.74 -18.12
N ALA A 544 -0.59 -8.21 -16.96
CA ALA A 544 0.13 -7.41 -16.00
C ALA A 544 1.53 -7.09 -16.53
N GLU A 545 1.91 -5.81 -16.51
CA GLU A 545 3.25 -5.34 -16.90
C GLU A 545 4.24 -5.34 -15.72
N ILE A 546 3.89 -5.97 -14.61
CA ILE A 546 4.68 -6.07 -13.37
C ILE A 546 4.86 -7.52 -12.94
N THR A 547 5.90 -7.78 -12.15
CA THR A 547 6.24 -9.10 -11.60
C THR A 547 6.48 -9.03 -10.10
N THR A 548 6.62 -10.18 -9.42
CA THR A 548 6.98 -10.22 -7.99
C THR A 548 8.34 -9.59 -7.71
N ARG A 549 9.25 -9.55 -8.70
CA ARG A 549 10.57 -8.89 -8.61
C ARG A 549 10.46 -7.38 -8.37
N ASP A 550 9.44 -6.76 -8.94
CA ASP A 550 9.27 -5.30 -8.95
C ASP A 550 8.76 -4.77 -7.59
N ILE A 551 8.27 -5.65 -6.71
CA ILE A 551 7.61 -5.33 -5.43
C ILE A 551 8.25 -6.01 -4.22
N ASP A 552 9.43 -6.59 -4.40
CA ASP A 552 10.19 -7.26 -3.33
C ASP A 552 10.88 -6.25 -2.40
N ARG A 553 10.85 -6.49 -1.08
CA ARG A 553 11.56 -5.68 -0.06
C ARG A 553 13.06 -6.03 0.02
N SER A 554 13.46 -7.18 -0.52
CA SER A 554 14.83 -7.70 -0.43
C SER A 554 15.29 -7.81 1.02
N SER A 555 16.56 -7.54 1.32
CA SER A 555 17.13 -7.63 2.67
C SER A 555 16.93 -6.36 3.52
N TYR A 556 16.20 -5.36 3.03
CA TYR A 556 16.02 -4.11 3.76
C TYR A 556 14.99 -4.27 4.89
N PRO A 557 15.21 -3.62 6.05
CA PRO A 557 14.23 -3.63 7.13
C PRO A 557 12.94 -2.89 6.72
N HIS A 558 13.08 -1.85 5.89
CA HIS A 558 11.98 -1.01 5.45
C HIS A 558 12.04 -0.73 3.94
N PHE A 559 10.88 -0.72 3.27
CA PHE A 559 10.74 -0.28 1.89
C PHE A 559 11.21 1.16 1.72
N PHE A 560 10.93 2.06 2.68
CA PHE A 560 11.40 3.44 2.63
C PHE A 560 12.92 3.54 2.44
N LEU A 561 13.70 2.78 3.23
CA LEU A 561 15.17 2.79 3.11
C LEU A 561 15.65 2.14 1.81
N LYS A 562 15.01 1.04 1.39
CA LYS A 562 15.28 0.39 0.10
C LYS A 562 15.10 1.38 -1.05
N GLU A 563 13.98 2.09 -1.07
CA GLU A 563 13.61 2.96 -2.18
C GLU A 563 14.47 4.22 -2.24
N ILE A 564 14.95 4.74 -1.10
CA ILE A 564 16.02 5.76 -1.08
C ILE A 564 17.29 5.19 -1.73
N SER A 565 17.69 3.96 -1.37
CA SER A 565 18.87 3.31 -1.98
C SER A 565 18.70 3.10 -3.49
N GLU A 566 17.49 2.82 -3.97
CA GLU A 566 17.21 2.56 -5.38
C GLU A 566 17.00 3.86 -6.19
N SER A 567 16.96 5.02 -5.54
CA SER A 567 16.66 6.30 -6.18
C SER A 567 17.69 6.70 -7.26
N SER A 568 18.97 6.39 -7.04
CA SER A 568 20.03 6.65 -8.03
C SER A 568 19.80 5.85 -9.32
N LEU A 569 19.45 4.58 -9.19
CA LEU A 569 19.09 3.72 -10.32
C LEU A 569 17.80 4.17 -11.01
N SER A 570 16.80 4.63 -10.25
CA SER A 570 15.54 5.15 -10.79
C SER A 570 15.76 6.39 -11.67
N ILE A 571 16.65 7.30 -11.25
CA ILE A 571 17.07 8.45 -12.06
C ILE A 571 17.83 8.01 -13.32
N LYS A 572 18.80 7.09 -13.19
CA LYS A 572 19.54 6.53 -14.34
C LYS A 572 18.59 5.96 -15.39
N ARG A 573 17.55 5.23 -14.96
CA ARG A 573 16.51 4.67 -15.85
C ARG A 573 15.63 5.76 -16.49
N THR A 574 15.31 6.82 -15.74
CA THR A 574 14.51 7.95 -16.24
C THR A 574 15.21 8.70 -17.37
N LEU A 575 16.53 8.90 -17.27
CA LEU A 575 17.35 9.57 -18.28
C LEU A 575 17.64 8.68 -19.51
N ARG A 576 17.73 7.37 -19.29
CA ARG A 576 18.20 6.40 -20.29
C ARG A 576 17.38 6.45 -21.59
N GLY A 577 18.08 6.65 -22.71
CA GLY A 577 17.50 6.61 -24.05
C GLY A 577 16.62 7.82 -24.41
N LYS A 578 16.53 8.84 -23.55
CA LYS A 578 15.70 10.04 -23.78
C LYS A 578 16.37 11.11 -24.64
N TYR A 579 17.69 11.06 -24.78
CA TYR A 579 18.46 11.98 -25.59
C TYR A 579 19.79 11.36 -26.01
N ARG A 580 20.46 12.02 -26.95
CA ARG A 580 21.83 11.73 -27.37
C ARG A 580 22.60 13.03 -27.50
N ILE A 581 23.80 13.05 -26.94
CA ILE A 581 24.77 14.14 -27.13
C ILE A 581 25.79 13.65 -28.17
N SER A 582 25.84 14.30 -29.32
CA SER A 582 26.81 14.01 -30.37
C SER A 582 27.94 15.03 -30.31
N VAL A 583 29.15 14.56 -30.02
CA VAL A 583 30.37 15.38 -30.01
C VAL A 583 31.14 15.12 -31.30
N THR A 584 30.66 15.69 -32.40
CA THR A 584 31.42 15.71 -33.67
C THR A 584 32.52 16.78 -33.66
N ASP A 585 32.33 17.84 -32.87
CA ASP A 585 33.31 18.89 -32.56
C ASP A 585 33.20 19.18 -31.04
N PRO A 586 34.29 19.09 -30.25
CA PRO A 586 34.28 19.39 -28.82
C PRO A 586 33.77 20.79 -28.47
N SER A 587 33.83 21.73 -29.41
CA SER A 587 33.36 23.11 -29.23
C SER A 587 31.87 23.33 -29.52
N SER A 588 31.18 22.34 -30.10
CA SER A 588 29.77 22.44 -30.51
C SER A 588 29.04 21.09 -30.40
N PRO A 589 28.70 20.66 -29.16
CA PRO A 589 27.90 19.46 -28.98
C PRO A 589 26.51 19.67 -29.60
N ARG A 590 26.00 18.65 -30.28
CA ARG A 590 24.59 18.62 -30.75
C ARG A 590 23.77 17.71 -29.88
N VAL A 591 22.60 18.17 -29.46
CA VAL A 591 21.67 17.39 -28.64
C VAL A 591 20.49 16.97 -29.50
N SER A 592 20.15 15.69 -29.47
CA SER A 592 18.91 15.18 -30.07
C SER A 592 18.10 14.46 -29.02
N PHE A 593 16.88 14.93 -28.76
CA PHE A 593 15.94 14.23 -27.89
C PHE A 593 15.24 13.07 -28.62
N ASN A 594 14.94 12.02 -27.86
CA ASN A 594 14.17 10.85 -28.28
C ASN A 594 12.91 10.73 -27.41
N LEU A 595 12.07 11.77 -27.46
CA LEU A 595 10.76 11.79 -26.80
C LEU A 595 9.70 11.52 -27.88
N GLY A 596 9.30 10.26 -28.01
CA GLY A 596 8.32 9.83 -29.02
C GLY A 596 6.94 10.49 -28.87
N LYS A 597 6.08 10.32 -29.89
CA LYS A 597 4.73 10.94 -29.94
C LYS A 597 3.82 10.51 -28.78
N ASP A 598 4.03 9.30 -28.26
CA ASP A 598 3.29 8.77 -27.10
C ASP A 598 3.66 9.49 -25.79
N MET A 599 4.85 10.10 -25.75
CA MET A 599 5.32 10.88 -24.59
C MET A 599 5.01 12.36 -24.76
N VAL A 600 5.35 12.93 -25.92
CA VAL A 600 5.04 14.32 -26.25
C VAL A 600 4.36 14.36 -27.64
N PRO A 601 3.03 14.56 -27.68
CA PRO A 601 2.28 14.60 -28.92
C PRO A 601 2.73 15.74 -29.83
N GLU A 602 2.67 15.52 -31.15
CA GLU A 602 2.98 16.56 -32.14
C GLU A 602 2.06 17.79 -32.01
N THR A 603 0.83 17.61 -31.53
CA THR A 603 -0.10 18.71 -31.24
C THR A 603 0.48 19.68 -30.20
N VAL A 604 1.14 19.17 -29.17
CA VAL A 604 1.79 19.99 -28.14
C VAL A 604 3.03 20.68 -28.70
N CYS A 605 3.88 19.95 -29.42
CA CYS A 605 5.08 20.52 -30.05
C CYS A 605 4.73 21.67 -31.01
N ASN A 606 3.71 21.47 -31.86
CA ASN A 606 3.26 22.49 -32.81
C ASN A 606 2.55 23.64 -32.10
N GLY A 607 1.72 23.36 -31.11
CA GLY A 607 1.04 24.39 -30.33
C GLY A 607 2.01 25.33 -29.60
N LEU A 608 3.10 24.79 -29.05
CA LEU A 608 4.17 25.60 -28.46
C LEU A 608 4.90 26.45 -29.51
N ARG A 609 5.30 25.86 -30.66
CA ARG A 609 6.00 26.59 -31.73
C ARG A 609 5.17 27.71 -32.35
N ASN A 610 3.87 27.48 -32.53
CA ASN A 610 2.96 28.41 -33.17
C ASN A 610 2.43 29.48 -32.19
N GLY A 611 2.64 29.30 -30.89
CA GLY A 611 2.08 30.18 -29.85
C GLY A 611 0.59 29.96 -29.59
N ASP A 612 0.06 28.79 -29.94
CA ASP A 612 -1.29 28.35 -29.60
C ASP A 612 -1.35 27.92 -28.12
N ILE A 613 -0.29 27.27 -27.62
CA ILE A 613 -0.12 26.96 -26.20
C ILE A 613 0.67 28.09 -25.55
N ARG A 614 0.02 28.80 -24.63
CA ARG A 614 0.59 29.98 -23.95
C ARG A 614 0.70 29.80 -22.45
N GLU A 615 0.07 28.76 -21.89
CA GLU A 615 0.07 28.48 -20.47
C GLU A 615 0.46 27.02 -20.21
N ILE A 616 1.40 26.80 -19.27
CA ILE A 616 1.74 25.49 -18.74
C ILE A 616 1.40 25.48 -17.25
N ILE A 617 0.50 24.57 -16.85
CA ILE A 617 0.12 24.38 -15.45
C ILE A 617 0.60 23.01 -14.99
N VAL A 618 1.55 22.98 -14.07
CA VAL A 618 2.01 21.75 -13.43
C VAL A 618 1.14 21.48 -12.20
N ILE A 619 0.58 20.27 -12.09
CA ILE A 619 -0.30 19.92 -10.97
C ILE A 619 0.11 18.63 -10.27
N GLY A 620 -0.20 18.53 -8.99
CA GLY A 620 0.00 17.33 -8.18
C GLY A 620 -0.69 17.43 -6.83
N HIS A 621 -0.42 16.48 -5.95
CA HIS A 621 -0.84 16.49 -4.54
C HIS A 621 0.30 16.00 -3.63
N GLY A 622 0.41 16.58 -2.43
CA GLY A 622 1.45 16.21 -1.46
C GLY A 622 2.85 16.35 -2.06
N THR A 623 3.70 15.33 -1.88
CA THR A 623 5.04 15.25 -2.47
C THR A 623 5.06 15.53 -3.98
N ALA A 624 4.05 15.07 -4.74
CA ALA A 624 3.98 15.32 -6.18
C ALA A 624 3.66 16.79 -6.53
N ALA A 625 2.99 17.53 -5.64
CA ALA A 625 2.79 18.97 -5.81
C ALA A 625 4.10 19.74 -5.58
N VAL A 626 4.91 19.32 -4.61
CA VAL A 626 6.25 19.90 -4.36
C VAL A 626 7.20 19.59 -5.53
N ALA A 627 7.18 18.36 -6.05
CA ALA A 627 7.88 18.03 -7.29
C ALA A 627 7.37 18.92 -8.45
N GLY A 628 6.06 19.12 -8.54
CA GLY A 628 5.45 20.01 -9.53
C GLY A 628 5.91 21.46 -9.44
N GLN A 629 6.14 21.97 -8.23
CA GLN A 629 6.73 23.29 -8.02
C GLN A 629 8.16 23.35 -8.54
N ALA A 630 9.01 22.38 -8.18
CA ALA A 630 10.38 22.31 -8.67
C ALA A 630 10.46 22.19 -10.21
N VAL A 631 9.52 21.44 -10.82
CA VAL A 631 9.41 21.31 -12.28
C VAL A 631 8.94 22.62 -12.92
N ALA A 632 7.97 23.31 -12.33
CA ALA A 632 7.52 24.61 -12.82
C ALA A 632 8.64 25.66 -12.76
N ASP A 633 9.40 25.72 -11.66
CA ASP A 633 10.53 26.63 -11.51
C ASP A 633 11.62 26.36 -12.57
N ALA A 634 11.89 25.10 -12.87
CA ALA A 634 12.82 24.69 -13.92
C ALA A 634 12.34 25.08 -15.32
N LEU A 635 11.07 24.84 -15.62
CA LEU A 635 10.44 25.28 -16.86
C LEU A 635 10.55 26.81 -17.00
N SER A 636 10.20 27.56 -15.95
CA SER A 636 10.32 29.02 -15.93
C SER A 636 11.77 29.49 -16.16
N HIS A 637 12.75 28.77 -15.63
CA HIS A 637 14.16 29.07 -15.86
C HIS A 637 14.58 28.81 -17.32
N TYR A 638 14.21 27.67 -17.90
CA TYR A 638 14.59 27.31 -19.27
C TYR A 638 13.83 28.09 -20.34
N LEU A 639 12.59 28.50 -20.05
CA LEU A 639 11.68 29.17 -20.98
C LEU A 639 11.50 30.68 -20.69
N LYS A 640 12.37 31.26 -19.86
CA LYS A 640 12.29 32.66 -19.40
C LYS A 640 12.13 33.69 -20.53
N ASP A 641 12.71 33.40 -21.70
CA ASP A 641 12.74 34.30 -22.86
C ASP A 641 11.61 34.01 -23.88
N THR A 642 10.60 33.24 -23.47
CA THR A 642 9.46 32.81 -24.30
C THR A 642 8.15 33.41 -23.80
N PRO A 643 7.08 33.49 -24.62
CA PRO A 643 5.79 34.03 -24.19
C PRO A 643 4.96 33.06 -23.32
N VAL A 644 5.50 31.89 -22.96
CA VAL A 644 4.78 30.85 -22.23
C VAL A 644 4.73 31.18 -20.74
N ASN A 645 3.53 31.34 -20.21
CA ASN A 645 3.29 31.50 -18.78
C ASN A 645 3.34 30.14 -18.08
N ILE A 646 4.07 30.03 -16.98
CA ILE A 646 4.29 28.76 -16.27
C ILE A 646 3.91 28.94 -14.82
N MET A 647 3.13 28.02 -14.28
CA MET A 647 2.80 27.98 -12.86
C MET A 647 2.64 26.55 -12.35
N SER A 648 2.77 26.39 -11.03
CA SER A 648 2.37 25.17 -10.33
C SER A 648 1.13 25.43 -9.48
N ARG A 649 0.27 24.41 -9.36
CA ARG A 649 -0.88 24.44 -8.45
C ARG A 649 -1.16 23.06 -7.86
N VAL A 650 -1.71 23.02 -6.65
CA VAL A 650 -2.32 21.80 -6.12
C VAL A 650 -3.53 21.44 -6.98
N ALA A 651 -3.70 20.16 -7.34
CA ALA A 651 -4.72 19.78 -8.31
C ALA A 651 -6.16 20.08 -7.84
N SER A 652 -6.42 20.00 -6.53
CA SER A 652 -7.72 20.34 -5.94
C SER A 652 -8.02 21.83 -6.12
N GLU A 653 -7.02 22.68 -5.85
CA GLU A 653 -7.11 24.14 -6.01
C GLU A 653 -7.32 24.53 -7.48
N LEU A 654 -6.67 23.84 -8.42
CA LEU A 654 -6.95 24.02 -9.83
C LEU A 654 -8.42 23.68 -10.12
N SER A 655 -8.86 22.46 -9.76
CA SER A 655 -10.21 21.99 -10.08
C SER A 655 -11.34 22.78 -9.41
N GLY A 656 -11.10 23.28 -8.20
CA GLY A 656 -12.08 24.02 -7.39
C GLY A 656 -12.14 25.52 -7.71
N PHE A 657 -11.02 26.13 -8.08
CA PHE A 657 -10.92 27.59 -8.16
C PHE A 657 -10.13 28.12 -9.37
N GLY A 658 -9.38 27.28 -10.07
CA GLY A 658 -8.41 27.70 -11.09
C GLY A 658 -8.75 27.37 -12.54
N LEU A 659 -9.77 26.54 -12.81
CA LEU A 659 -10.15 26.17 -14.18
C LEU A 659 -10.91 27.30 -14.87
N LYS A 660 -10.36 27.79 -15.98
CA LYS A 660 -11.05 28.66 -16.95
C LYS A 660 -12.10 27.85 -17.72
N GLU A 661 -13.06 28.51 -18.36
CA GLU A 661 -14.07 27.83 -19.21
C GLU A 661 -13.44 27.21 -20.47
N ASP A 662 -12.47 27.91 -21.07
CA ASP A 662 -11.68 27.48 -22.22
C ASP A 662 -10.22 27.30 -21.80
N LEU A 663 -9.67 26.12 -22.09
CA LEU A 663 -8.29 25.73 -21.82
C LEU A 663 -7.57 25.24 -23.08
N THR A 664 -8.07 25.58 -24.26
CA THR A 664 -7.45 25.18 -25.54
C THR A 664 -6.03 25.73 -25.72
N ASP A 665 -5.67 26.83 -25.05
CA ASP A 665 -4.34 27.44 -25.03
C ASP A 665 -3.42 26.91 -23.91
N THR A 666 -3.88 25.89 -23.18
CA THR A 666 -3.25 25.44 -21.94
C THR A 666 -2.75 23.99 -22.05
N LEU A 667 -1.50 23.78 -21.65
CA LEU A 667 -0.92 22.46 -21.39
C LEU A 667 -0.94 22.19 -19.88
N ILE A 668 -1.54 21.08 -19.48
CA ILE A 668 -1.47 20.60 -18.10
C ILE A 668 -0.49 19.45 -17.99
N ILE A 669 0.42 19.55 -17.02
CA ILE A 669 1.40 18.52 -16.68
C ILE A 669 1.05 17.96 -15.30
N PRO A 670 0.21 16.93 -15.19
CA PRO A 670 -0.03 16.26 -13.91
C PRO A 670 1.15 15.38 -13.54
N ILE A 671 1.63 15.52 -12.31
CA ILE A 671 2.63 14.67 -11.68
C ILE A 671 1.94 13.77 -10.67
N THR A 672 2.13 12.45 -10.80
CA THR A 672 1.53 11.47 -9.89
C THR A 672 2.34 10.17 -9.86
N GLN A 673 2.59 9.63 -8.67
CA GLN A 673 3.28 8.34 -8.54
C GLN A 673 2.37 7.17 -8.96
N SER A 674 1.17 7.09 -8.39
CA SER A 674 0.26 5.95 -8.57
C SER A 674 -0.58 6.02 -9.84
N GLY A 675 -0.77 7.23 -10.40
CA GLY A 675 -1.70 7.46 -11.50
C GLY A 675 -3.18 7.27 -11.14
N THR A 676 -3.50 7.03 -9.87
CA THR A 676 -4.87 6.78 -9.36
C THR A 676 -5.35 7.85 -8.37
N THR A 677 -4.55 8.88 -8.08
CA THR A 677 -4.93 9.97 -7.18
C THR A 677 -6.22 10.64 -7.65
N THR A 678 -7.30 10.51 -6.88
CA THR A 678 -8.66 10.90 -7.29
C THR A 678 -8.74 12.38 -7.68
N ASP A 679 -8.25 13.29 -6.84
CA ASP A 679 -8.32 14.73 -7.12
C ASP A 679 -7.50 15.15 -8.34
N THR A 680 -6.35 14.51 -8.57
CA THR A 680 -5.53 14.77 -9.76
C THR A 680 -6.23 14.26 -11.02
N ASN A 681 -6.77 13.04 -10.97
CA ASN A 681 -7.55 12.46 -12.06
C ASN A 681 -8.80 13.29 -12.38
N ARG A 682 -9.46 13.84 -11.36
CA ARG A 682 -10.62 14.72 -11.50
C ARG A 682 -10.23 16.04 -12.17
N ALA A 683 -9.17 16.70 -11.70
CA ALA A 683 -8.68 17.94 -12.28
C ALA A 683 -8.30 17.76 -13.77
N VAL A 684 -7.64 16.65 -14.11
CA VAL A 684 -7.28 16.31 -15.49
C VAL A 684 -8.50 16.05 -16.37
N ALA A 685 -9.48 15.28 -15.89
CA ALA A 685 -10.71 15.03 -16.64
C ALA A 685 -11.44 16.35 -16.94
N MET A 686 -11.63 17.18 -15.91
CA MET A 686 -12.25 18.49 -16.03
C MET A 686 -11.51 19.44 -16.97
N ALA A 687 -10.17 19.44 -16.97
CA ALA A 687 -9.39 20.28 -17.86
C ALA A 687 -9.43 19.80 -19.31
N ARG A 688 -9.37 18.48 -19.52
CA ARG A 688 -9.46 17.87 -20.84
C ARG A 688 -10.81 18.13 -21.49
N GLU A 689 -11.90 18.05 -20.74
CA GLU A 689 -13.25 18.41 -21.21
C GLU A 689 -13.34 19.87 -21.71
N ARG A 690 -12.45 20.75 -21.23
CA ARG A 690 -12.36 22.16 -21.61
C ARG A 690 -11.28 22.46 -22.67
N GLY A 691 -10.72 21.42 -23.30
CA GLY A 691 -9.80 21.56 -24.43
C GLY A 691 -8.30 21.52 -24.08
N ALA A 692 -7.93 21.37 -22.80
CA ALA A 692 -6.52 21.34 -22.40
C ALA A 692 -5.75 20.15 -23.02
N GLN A 693 -4.52 20.39 -23.44
CA GLN A 693 -3.56 19.33 -23.75
C GLN A 693 -2.98 18.76 -22.45
N ILE A 694 -2.68 17.46 -22.40
CA ILE A 694 -2.30 16.75 -21.17
C ILE A 694 -1.05 15.90 -21.42
N ILE A 695 0.04 16.17 -20.70
CA ILE A 695 1.24 15.31 -20.66
C ILE A 695 1.49 14.90 -19.22
N SER A 696 1.24 13.63 -18.88
CA SER A 696 1.40 13.14 -17.51
C SER A 696 2.82 12.66 -17.23
N ILE A 697 3.38 13.05 -16.08
CA ILE A 697 4.57 12.41 -15.51
C ILE A 697 4.11 11.39 -14.47
N VAL A 698 4.30 10.10 -14.75
CA VAL A 698 3.75 9.02 -13.93
C VAL A 698 4.69 7.82 -13.81
N ASN A 699 4.68 7.15 -12.67
CA ASN A 699 5.53 5.99 -12.43
C ASN A 699 4.83 4.65 -12.71
N ARG A 700 3.49 4.57 -12.55
CA ARG A 700 2.73 3.33 -12.73
C ARG A 700 2.12 3.22 -14.13
N ARG A 701 2.54 2.21 -14.89
CA ARG A 701 1.88 1.78 -16.13
C ARG A 701 0.45 1.30 -15.88
N GLN A 702 -0.38 1.37 -16.92
CA GLN A 702 -1.79 0.92 -16.89
C GLN A 702 -2.62 1.57 -15.76
N SER A 703 -2.27 2.79 -15.35
CA SER A 703 -2.99 3.55 -14.33
C SER A 703 -4.04 4.48 -14.92
N ASP A 704 -5.02 4.90 -14.14
CA ASP A 704 -6.18 5.66 -14.63
C ASP A 704 -5.79 6.99 -15.31
N ILE A 705 -4.71 7.63 -14.87
CA ILE A 705 -4.21 8.86 -15.48
C ILE A 705 -3.70 8.64 -16.92
N THR A 706 -3.14 7.46 -17.20
CA THR A 706 -2.52 7.15 -18.51
C THR A 706 -3.56 7.10 -19.62
N THR A 707 -4.78 6.65 -19.32
CA THR A 707 -5.88 6.61 -20.31
C THR A 707 -6.51 8.00 -20.53
N LYS A 708 -6.31 8.92 -19.58
CA LYS A 708 -6.82 10.29 -19.64
C LYS A 708 -5.85 11.27 -20.29
N SER A 709 -4.60 10.87 -20.51
CA SER A 709 -3.53 11.74 -21.01
C SER A 709 -3.38 11.69 -22.53
N HIS A 710 -2.90 12.77 -23.14
CA HIS A 710 -2.53 12.77 -24.56
C HIS A 710 -1.09 12.29 -24.76
N GLY A 711 -0.20 12.61 -23.82
CA GLY A 711 1.16 12.08 -23.73
C GLY A 711 1.50 11.57 -22.33
N VAL A 712 2.39 10.59 -22.23
CA VAL A 712 2.81 10.01 -20.95
C VAL A 712 4.34 9.90 -20.87
N PHE A 713 4.91 10.63 -19.91
CA PHE A 713 6.30 10.48 -19.50
C PHE A 713 6.38 9.52 -18.32
N TYR A 714 6.77 8.27 -18.60
CA TYR A 714 7.06 7.31 -17.53
C TYR A 714 8.39 7.63 -16.85
N THR A 715 8.36 7.78 -15.52
CA THR A 715 9.59 7.77 -14.71
C THR A 715 10.16 6.36 -14.64
N SER A 716 11.48 6.26 -14.50
CA SER A 716 12.21 4.98 -14.55
C SER A 716 11.86 4.21 -15.83
N ASP A 717 11.28 3.02 -15.73
CA ASP A 717 10.73 2.25 -16.85
C ASP A 717 9.20 2.03 -16.76
N GLY A 718 8.54 2.67 -15.78
CA GLY A 718 7.11 2.49 -15.49
C GLY A 718 6.77 1.21 -14.70
N ARG A 719 7.78 0.40 -14.34
CA ARG A 719 7.68 -0.83 -13.53
C ARG A 719 8.29 -0.69 -12.14
N ASP A 720 8.97 0.42 -11.87
CA ASP A 720 9.67 0.72 -10.62
C ASP A 720 8.70 1.11 -9.48
N ILE A 721 7.83 0.19 -9.08
CA ILE A 721 6.75 0.44 -8.12
C ILE A 721 7.32 0.92 -6.78
N GLU A 722 6.69 1.97 -6.24
CA GLU A 722 6.96 2.47 -4.89
C GLU A 722 5.95 1.84 -3.93
N MET A 723 6.46 1.04 -3.00
CA MET A 723 5.72 0.28 -2.00
C MET A 723 5.64 1.06 -0.68
N SER A 724 6.68 1.83 -0.34
CA SER A 724 6.60 2.77 0.78
C SER A 724 5.43 3.72 0.60
N VAL A 725 4.77 4.05 1.72
CA VAL A 725 3.70 5.05 1.72
C VAL A 725 4.29 6.44 1.52
N ALA A 726 5.37 6.73 2.24
CA ALA A 726 6.07 7.98 2.13
C ALA A 726 6.95 7.91 0.87
N SER A 727 6.60 8.73 -0.14
CA SER A 727 7.30 8.74 -1.43
C SER A 727 8.73 9.25 -1.31
N THR A 728 9.65 8.61 -2.03
CA THR A 728 11.10 8.81 -2.07
C THR A 728 11.58 8.83 -3.53
N LYS A 729 11.86 7.67 -4.14
CA LYS A 729 12.38 7.53 -5.51
C LYS A 729 11.51 8.22 -6.57
N ALA A 730 10.18 8.19 -6.39
CA ALA A 730 9.29 8.83 -7.34
C ALA A 730 9.47 10.35 -7.36
N PHE A 731 9.71 11.01 -6.22
CA PHE A 731 9.95 12.46 -6.15
C PHE A 731 11.16 12.88 -6.99
N TYR A 732 12.31 12.21 -6.79
CA TYR A 732 13.53 12.55 -7.51
C TYR A 732 13.39 12.28 -9.02
N ALA A 733 12.83 11.12 -9.38
CA ALA A 733 12.63 10.76 -10.78
C ALA A 733 11.64 11.70 -11.49
N GLN A 734 10.59 12.17 -10.79
CA GLN A 734 9.62 13.14 -11.32
C GLN A 734 10.26 14.50 -11.61
N ILE A 735 11.13 14.99 -10.71
CA ILE A 735 11.89 16.22 -10.95
C ILE A 735 12.77 16.05 -12.18
N VAL A 736 13.56 14.97 -12.27
CA VAL A 736 14.45 14.71 -13.41
C VAL A 736 13.67 14.60 -14.72
N ALA A 737 12.52 13.90 -14.73
CA ALA A 737 11.64 13.83 -15.90
C ALA A 737 11.16 15.22 -16.34
N GLY A 738 10.77 16.07 -15.39
CA GLY A 738 10.40 17.46 -15.67
C GLY A 738 11.55 18.32 -16.20
N GLN A 739 12.78 18.11 -15.74
CA GLN A 739 13.98 18.77 -16.28
C GLN A 739 14.20 18.38 -17.76
N VAL A 740 14.14 17.08 -18.07
CA VAL A 740 14.29 16.58 -19.45
C VAL A 740 13.19 17.16 -20.35
N LEU A 741 11.95 17.19 -19.87
CA LEU A 741 10.83 17.76 -20.61
C LEU A 741 11.01 19.28 -20.83
N GLY A 742 11.47 20.01 -19.82
CA GLY A 742 11.73 21.44 -19.94
C GLY A 742 12.88 21.79 -20.89
N LEU A 743 13.96 21.01 -20.87
CA LEU A 743 15.08 21.16 -21.82
C LEU A 743 14.64 20.83 -23.26
N PHE A 744 13.76 19.84 -23.43
CA PHE A 744 13.16 19.55 -24.73
C PHE A 744 12.31 20.72 -25.25
N PHE A 745 11.46 21.30 -24.41
CA PHE A 745 10.69 22.50 -24.78
C PHE A 745 11.60 23.69 -25.10
N ALA A 746 12.69 23.86 -24.35
CA ALA A 746 13.68 24.90 -24.61
C ALA A 746 14.36 24.72 -25.97
N GLN A 747 14.66 23.48 -26.36
CA GLN A 747 15.18 23.18 -27.69
C GLN A 747 14.15 23.50 -28.80
N ILE A 748 12.89 23.09 -28.60
CA ILE A 748 11.81 23.33 -29.56
C ILE A 748 11.58 24.82 -29.81
N LEU A 749 11.62 25.62 -28.74
CA LEU A 749 11.39 27.06 -28.78
C LEU A 749 12.66 27.87 -29.07
N GLY A 750 13.84 27.23 -29.11
CA GLY A 750 15.12 27.89 -29.32
C GLY A 750 15.53 28.83 -28.18
N SER A 751 15.01 28.64 -26.96
CA SER A 751 15.32 29.50 -25.81
C SER A 751 16.66 29.18 -25.15
N ARG A 752 17.23 27.99 -25.41
CA ARG A 752 18.55 27.57 -24.94
C ARG A 752 19.33 26.94 -26.08
N THR A 753 20.66 27.11 -26.05
CA THR A 753 21.54 26.51 -27.05
C THR A 753 21.77 25.02 -26.76
N ASP A 754 22.12 24.24 -27.79
CA ASP A 754 22.48 22.83 -27.60
C ASP A 754 23.67 22.64 -26.62
N ASN A 755 24.56 23.63 -26.50
CA ASN A 755 25.65 23.61 -25.52
C ASN A 755 25.12 23.75 -24.08
N ASP A 756 24.19 24.67 -23.85
CA ASP A 756 23.56 24.83 -22.53
C ASP A 756 22.74 23.60 -22.16
N ILE A 757 22.00 23.04 -23.13
CA ILE A 757 21.24 21.81 -22.94
C ILE A 757 22.19 20.64 -22.64
N ALA A 758 23.27 20.46 -23.40
CA ALA A 758 24.25 19.40 -23.17
C ALA A 758 24.88 19.50 -21.78
N ARG A 759 25.20 20.71 -21.32
CA ARG A 759 25.74 20.96 -19.97
C ARG A 759 24.73 20.59 -18.88
N ALA A 760 23.46 20.97 -19.04
CA ALA A 760 22.40 20.62 -18.10
C ALA A 760 22.15 19.10 -18.05
N LEU A 761 22.11 18.43 -19.21
CA LEU A 761 21.94 16.98 -19.28
C LEU A 761 23.13 16.23 -18.65
N THR A 762 24.36 16.65 -18.94
CA THR A 762 25.57 16.08 -18.32
C THR A 762 25.56 16.26 -16.80
N ASN A 763 25.08 17.42 -16.31
CA ASN A 763 24.88 17.62 -14.87
C ASN A 763 23.87 16.58 -14.32
N LEU A 764 22.71 16.40 -14.95
CA LEU A 764 21.72 15.39 -14.54
C LEU A 764 22.28 13.95 -14.55
N GLU A 765 23.17 13.60 -15.49
CA GLU A 765 23.83 12.29 -15.54
C GLU A 765 24.76 12.04 -14.34
N SER A 766 25.26 13.09 -13.69
CA SER A 766 26.08 12.95 -12.48
C SER A 766 25.25 12.65 -11.22
N ALA A 767 23.94 12.92 -11.22
CA ALA A 767 23.08 12.79 -10.05
C ALA A 767 23.13 11.42 -9.36
N PRO A 768 23.07 10.28 -10.08
CA PRO A 768 23.13 8.96 -9.44
C PRO A 768 24.39 8.77 -8.58
N GLN A 769 25.56 9.14 -9.10
CA GLN A 769 26.84 8.99 -8.38
C GLN A 769 26.89 9.86 -7.12
N LEU A 770 26.35 11.08 -7.18
CA LEU A 770 26.31 11.98 -6.03
C LEU A 770 25.32 11.50 -4.96
N MET A 771 24.19 10.91 -5.37
CA MET A 771 23.22 10.31 -4.46
C MET A 771 23.77 9.07 -3.76
N ASP A 772 24.50 8.20 -4.49
CA ASP A 772 25.13 7.01 -3.90
C ASP A 772 26.12 7.40 -2.79
N ARG A 773 26.91 8.47 -3.00
CA ARG A 773 27.82 9.02 -1.98
C ARG A 773 27.08 9.48 -0.70
N ILE A 774 25.91 10.10 -0.84
CA ILE A 774 25.09 10.50 0.32
C ILE A 774 24.58 9.26 1.07
N PHE A 775 24.13 8.24 0.33
CA PHE A 775 23.63 6.99 0.92
C PHE A 775 24.75 6.20 1.65
N GLU A 776 25.96 6.22 1.12
CA GLU A 776 27.14 5.65 1.78
C GLU A 776 27.44 6.37 3.11
N ASN A 777 27.24 7.69 3.17
CA ASN A 777 27.45 8.50 4.38
C ASN A 777 26.26 8.52 5.36
N ARG A 778 25.27 7.63 5.18
CA ARG A 778 24.04 7.59 6.00
C ARG A 778 24.29 7.41 7.50
N ASP A 779 25.38 6.76 7.90
CA ASP A 779 25.71 6.53 9.32
C ASP A 779 26.11 7.84 10.03
N SER A 780 26.75 8.77 9.30
CA SER A 780 27.03 10.12 9.79
C SER A 780 25.73 10.93 9.97
N ILE A 781 24.81 10.81 9.01
CA ILE A 781 23.47 11.41 9.11
C ILE A 781 22.74 10.87 10.34
N ALA A 782 22.76 9.55 10.56
CA ALA A 782 22.17 8.91 11.74
C ALA A 782 22.79 9.40 13.06
N ALA A 783 24.10 9.70 13.08
CA ALA A 783 24.78 10.24 14.26
C ALA A 783 24.27 11.64 14.62
N SER A 784 23.98 12.49 13.62
CA SER A 784 23.47 13.85 13.86
C SER A 784 22.10 13.89 14.53
N VAL A 785 21.25 12.88 14.28
CA VAL A 785 19.92 12.72 14.92
C VAL A 785 20.06 12.56 16.43
N LYS A 786 21.02 11.76 16.90
CA LYS A 786 21.20 11.47 18.34
C LYS A 786 21.51 12.73 19.15
N ALA A 787 22.15 13.72 18.54
CA ALA A 787 22.53 14.97 19.20
C ALA A 787 21.37 15.98 19.28
N THR A 788 20.37 15.88 18.40
CA THR A 788 19.45 17.00 18.11
C THR A 788 17.96 16.65 18.27
N ALA A 789 17.57 15.39 18.05
CA ALA A 789 16.15 15.00 17.91
C ALA A 789 15.30 15.16 19.19
N GLY A 790 15.89 15.40 20.36
CA GLY A 790 15.17 15.59 21.64
C GLY A 790 14.38 16.90 21.75
N LYS A 791 14.40 17.78 20.74
CA LYS A 791 13.55 18.97 20.72
C LYS A 791 12.10 18.62 20.38
N LYS A 792 11.14 19.29 21.04
CA LYS A 792 9.71 19.04 20.81
C LYS A 792 9.21 19.61 19.48
N TYR A 793 9.56 20.85 19.16
CA TYR A 793 9.12 21.56 17.95
C TYR A 793 10.21 21.56 16.90
N TRP A 794 9.86 21.24 15.66
CA TRP A 794 10.81 21.17 14.55
C TRP A 794 10.38 22.12 13.42
N ALA A 795 11.36 22.60 12.66
CA ALA A 795 11.17 23.39 11.45
C ALA A 795 12.23 23.03 10.40
N ILE A 796 11.87 23.16 9.13
CA ILE A 796 12.81 23.06 8.01
C ILE A 796 12.84 24.40 7.31
N VAL A 797 14.02 24.84 6.88
CA VAL A 797 14.17 26.08 6.14
C VAL A 797 15.01 25.90 4.89
N GLY A 798 14.62 26.59 3.82
CA GLY A 798 15.34 26.59 2.55
C GLY A 798 14.96 27.82 1.72
N SER A 799 15.92 28.37 0.99
CA SER A 799 15.75 29.58 0.17
C SER A 799 15.90 29.26 -1.32
N GLY A 800 15.24 30.05 -2.18
CA GLY A 800 15.29 29.82 -3.63
C GLY A 800 14.79 28.41 -4.01
N PRO A 801 15.44 27.70 -4.95
CA PRO A 801 15.08 26.33 -5.31
C PRO A 801 15.06 25.34 -4.13
N ASN A 802 15.91 25.56 -3.11
CA ASN A 802 15.96 24.72 -1.92
C ASN A 802 14.71 24.85 -1.03
N LYS A 803 13.78 25.78 -1.32
CA LYS A 803 12.47 25.80 -0.67
C LYS A 803 11.66 24.54 -0.98
N ALA A 804 11.75 24.02 -2.21
CA ALA A 804 11.11 22.76 -2.58
C ALA A 804 11.68 21.58 -1.78
N ALA A 805 13.00 21.55 -1.55
CA ALA A 805 13.62 20.56 -0.67
C ALA A 805 13.12 20.68 0.76
N ALA A 806 13.04 21.90 1.31
CA ALA A 806 12.52 22.15 2.66
C ALA A 806 11.06 21.67 2.82
N ASP A 807 10.21 21.94 1.83
CA ASP A 807 8.81 21.51 1.83
C ASP A 807 8.64 20.00 1.76
N GLU A 808 9.44 19.32 0.95
CA GLU A 808 9.40 17.86 0.86
C GLU A 808 9.96 17.18 2.12
N ILE A 809 11.07 17.67 2.67
CA ILE A 809 11.62 17.17 3.94
C ILE A 809 10.58 17.35 5.06
N ARG A 810 9.92 18.51 5.13
CA ARG A 810 8.82 18.73 6.08
C ARG A 810 7.72 17.69 5.94
N ILE A 811 7.28 17.36 4.72
CA ILE A 811 6.28 16.31 4.48
C ILE A 811 6.80 14.97 5.04
N LYS A 812 8.01 14.55 4.68
CA LYS A 812 8.55 13.24 5.13
C LYS A 812 8.70 13.16 6.63
N LEU A 813 9.23 14.19 7.28
CA LEU A 813 9.38 14.18 8.73
C LEU A 813 8.00 14.20 9.42
N SER A 814 6.99 14.87 8.86
CA SER A 814 5.62 14.79 9.38
C SER A 814 5.02 13.38 9.21
N GLU A 815 5.24 12.74 8.05
CA GLU A 815 4.76 11.38 7.77
C GLU A 815 5.46 10.30 8.62
N LEU A 816 6.77 10.44 8.83
CA LEU A 816 7.58 9.44 9.55
C LEU A 816 7.62 9.68 11.05
N CYS A 817 7.68 10.92 11.51
CA CYS A 817 7.87 11.27 12.92
C CYS A 817 6.57 11.73 13.61
N TYR A 818 5.45 11.84 12.89
CA TYR A 818 4.14 12.29 13.40
C TYR A 818 4.17 13.60 14.16
N LYS A 819 4.98 14.53 13.66
CA LYS A 819 5.10 15.90 14.17
C LYS A 819 4.44 16.89 13.22
N THR A 820 3.82 17.92 13.79
CA THR A 820 3.53 19.14 13.06
C THR A 820 4.82 19.93 12.92
N ILE A 821 5.23 20.18 11.69
CA ILE A 821 6.52 20.77 11.37
C ILE A 821 6.28 21.93 10.41
N SER A 822 6.90 23.09 10.66
CA SER A 822 6.84 24.23 9.73
C SER A 822 7.90 24.10 8.64
N SER A 823 7.65 24.70 7.48
CA SER A 823 8.65 24.88 6.42
C SER A 823 8.63 26.34 5.96
N ASP A 824 9.76 27.01 6.11
CA ASP A 824 9.88 28.45 5.90
C ASP A 824 11.04 28.77 4.95
N ILE A 825 11.06 30.00 4.45
CA ILE A 825 12.28 30.58 3.86
C ILE A 825 13.24 30.88 5.01
N VAL A 826 14.54 30.67 4.83
CA VAL A 826 15.56 30.81 5.90
C VAL A 826 15.40 32.14 6.65
N GLU A 827 15.38 33.25 5.91
CA GLU A 827 15.30 34.59 6.50
C GLU A 827 13.97 34.83 7.24
N ASN A 828 12.86 34.24 6.79
CA ASN A 828 11.55 34.44 7.42
C ASN A 828 11.48 33.82 8.81
N LYS A 829 12.30 32.81 9.13
CA LYS A 829 12.17 32.06 10.39
C LYS A 829 12.34 32.94 11.63
N LYS A 830 13.24 33.94 11.57
CA LYS A 830 13.44 34.90 12.66
C LYS A 830 12.25 35.84 12.89
N HIS A 831 11.34 35.95 11.92
CA HIS A 831 10.17 36.83 11.97
C HIS A 831 8.87 36.13 12.38
N ILE A 832 8.84 34.80 12.47
CA ILE A 832 7.61 34.02 12.66
C ILE A 832 7.56 33.39 14.06
N ASP A 833 8.40 32.41 14.34
CA ASP A 833 8.25 31.50 15.49
C ASP A 833 9.57 30.99 16.07
N LEU A 834 10.68 31.72 15.88
CA LEU A 834 11.99 31.36 16.45
C LEU A 834 11.95 31.23 17.99
N SER A 835 10.99 31.90 18.66
CA SER A 835 10.78 31.83 20.11
C SER A 835 10.33 30.46 20.64
N ALA A 836 9.93 29.52 19.76
CA ALA A 836 9.56 28.16 20.15
C ALA A 836 10.76 27.25 20.51
N GLU A 837 11.99 27.79 20.47
CA GLU A 837 13.27 27.09 20.64
C GLU A 837 13.36 25.76 19.84
N PRO A 838 12.98 25.76 18.54
CA PRO A 838 12.80 24.53 17.79
C PRO A 838 14.14 23.86 17.40
N LEU A 839 14.07 22.62 16.93
CA LEU A 839 15.08 22.09 16.03
C LEU A 839 14.85 22.68 14.64
N ILE A 840 15.90 23.18 14.00
CA ILE A 840 15.86 23.78 12.67
C ILE A 840 16.82 23.03 11.76
N LEU A 841 16.28 22.40 10.70
CA LEU A 841 17.06 21.80 9.63
C LEU A 841 17.15 22.78 8.46
N VAL A 842 18.36 23.17 8.09
CA VAL A 842 18.65 24.20 7.09
C VAL A 842 19.18 23.55 5.80
N CYS A 843 18.45 23.72 4.70
CA CYS A 843 18.89 23.30 3.35
C CYS A 843 19.77 24.39 2.73
N ALA A 844 21.09 24.34 2.98
CA ALA A 844 22.03 25.39 2.58
C ALA A 844 22.81 25.05 1.29
N SER A 845 23.14 23.78 1.06
CA SER A 845 23.94 23.32 -0.09
C SER A 845 23.38 23.80 -1.43
N GLY A 846 24.28 24.23 -2.32
CA GLY A 846 23.94 24.74 -3.67
C GLY A 846 23.44 26.18 -3.73
N ASN A 847 23.30 26.89 -2.59
CA ASN A 847 23.01 28.33 -2.63
C ASN A 847 24.23 29.12 -3.14
N PRO A 848 24.02 30.26 -3.84
CA PRO A 848 25.12 31.17 -4.19
C PRO A 848 25.85 31.70 -2.95
N ASP A 849 27.14 32.01 -3.07
CA ASP A 849 27.98 32.47 -1.94
C ASP A 849 27.37 33.65 -1.16
N ALA A 850 26.83 34.64 -1.87
CA ALA A 850 26.19 35.80 -1.24
C ALA A 850 24.99 35.39 -0.35
N VAL A 851 24.22 34.39 -0.78
CA VAL A 851 23.10 33.85 0.00
C VAL A 851 23.61 33.01 1.16
N LEU A 852 24.69 32.24 0.97
CA LEU A 852 25.29 31.42 2.03
C LEU A 852 25.80 32.26 3.20
N GLU A 853 26.42 33.42 2.95
CA GLU A 853 26.84 34.33 4.02
C GLU A 853 25.66 34.78 4.90
N ASP A 854 24.49 35.01 4.31
CA ASP A 854 23.28 35.38 5.05
C ASP A 854 22.68 34.17 5.78
N VAL A 855 22.69 32.98 5.18
CA VAL A 855 22.27 31.73 5.84
C VAL A 855 23.14 31.43 7.06
N VAL A 856 24.45 31.68 7.01
CA VAL A 856 25.37 31.52 8.16
C VAL A 856 24.99 32.50 9.29
N LYS A 857 24.69 33.75 8.96
CA LYS A 857 24.23 34.75 9.95
C LYS A 857 22.91 34.33 10.59
N ASP A 858 21.94 33.89 9.79
CA ASP A 858 20.64 33.44 10.30
C ASP A 858 20.79 32.16 11.16
N ALA A 859 21.64 31.20 10.77
CA ALA A 859 21.96 30.04 11.60
C ALA A 859 22.55 30.43 12.97
N ALA A 860 23.44 31.42 13.00
CA ALA A 860 23.98 31.97 14.24
C ALA A 860 22.89 32.59 15.13
N ILE A 861 21.95 33.33 14.53
CA ILE A 861 20.79 33.90 15.23
C ILE A 861 19.92 32.78 15.80
N PHE A 862 19.65 31.73 15.02
CA PHE A 862 18.85 30.60 15.49
C PHE A 862 19.46 29.97 16.74
N ARG A 863 20.76 29.68 16.70
CA ARG A 863 21.50 29.10 17.82
C ARG A 863 21.53 30.03 19.03
N ALA A 864 21.72 31.33 18.84
CA ALA A 864 21.69 32.33 19.92
C ALA A 864 20.33 32.36 20.66
N HIS A 865 19.25 31.98 19.97
CA HIS A 865 17.91 31.83 20.53
C HIS A 865 17.57 30.39 20.97
N LYS A 866 18.60 29.58 21.28
CA LYS A 866 18.49 28.20 21.81
C LYS A 866 17.80 27.19 20.88
N ALA A 867 17.66 27.51 19.60
CA ALA A 867 17.30 26.50 18.61
C ALA A 867 18.43 25.48 18.48
N ALA A 868 18.08 24.22 18.21
CA ALA A 868 19.06 23.22 17.79
C ALA A 868 19.18 23.29 16.27
N VAL A 869 20.36 23.61 15.73
CA VAL A 869 20.53 23.92 14.31
C VAL A 869 21.31 22.80 13.62
N ILE A 870 20.71 22.23 12.58
CA ILE A 870 21.34 21.24 11.70
C ILE A 870 21.41 21.86 10.31
N VAL A 871 22.60 21.87 9.71
CA VAL A 871 22.78 22.45 8.37
C VAL A 871 23.18 21.36 7.40
N ILE A 872 22.43 21.22 6.30
CA ILE A 872 22.85 20.45 5.13
C ILE A 872 23.64 21.41 4.24
N ALA A 873 24.95 21.21 4.16
CA ALA A 873 25.88 22.09 3.45
C ALA A 873 26.76 21.28 2.49
N ASP A 874 27.46 21.99 1.61
CA ASP A 874 28.44 21.35 0.73
C ASP A 874 29.58 20.75 1.57
N GLU A 875 30.05 19.56 1.19
CA GLU A 875 31.18 18.90 1.81
C GLU A 875 32.40 19.83 1.87
N GLY A 876 32.98 19.96 3.07
CA GLY A 876 34.14 20.83 3.30
C GLY A 876 33.80 22.29 3.62
N ASP A 877 32.52 22.67 3.63
CA ASP A 877 32.11 24.01 4.03
C ASP A 877 32.14 24.17 5.56
N SER A 878 33.24 24.74 6.06
CA SER A 878 33.46 24.97 7.49
C SER A 878 32.78 26.22 8.05
N ARG A 879 32.02 26.99 7.23
CA ARG A 879 31.35 28.22 7.69
C ARG A 879 30.32 27.94 8.79
N PHE A 880 29.77 26.73 8.82
CA PHE A 880 28.70 26.34 9.75
C PHE A 880 29.17 25.71 11.06
N ASP A 881 30.45 25.31 11.17
CA ASP A 881 30.98 24.52 12.30
C ASP A 881 30.80 25.20 13.67
N GLN A 882 30.80 26.54 13.71
CA GLN A 882 30.64 27.32 14.94
C GLN A 882 29.20 27.81 15.17
N VAL A 883 28.30 27.64 14.21
CA VAL A 883 26.93 28.19 14.26
C VAL A 883 25.85 27.11 14.20
N ALA A 884 26.22 25.86 13.94
CA ALA A 884 25.33 24.70 13.94
C ALA A 884 25.71 23.70 15.06
N ASP A 885 24.74 22.90 15.51
CA ASP A 885 24.97 21.77 16.40
C ASP A 885 25.39 20.51 15.63
N ALA A 886 25.02 20.43 14.34
CA ALA A 886 25.50 19.42 13.41
C ALA A 886 25.54 19.97 11.98
N VAL A 887 26.55 19.56 11.21
CA VAL A 887 26.66 19.84 9.78
C VAL A 887 26.64 18.51 9.02
N ILE A 888 25.71 18.38 8.09
CA ILE A 888 25.59 17.25 7.17
C ILE A 888 26.22 17.69 5.85
N GLY A 889 27.44 17.25 5.60
CA GLY A 889 28.14 17.49 4.33
C GLY A 889 27.57 16.60 3.22
N ILE A 890 27.12 17.22 2.13
CA ILE A 890 26.72 16.54 0.89
C ILE A 890 27.58 17.00 -0.30
N PRO A 891 27.72 16.18 -1.36
CA PRO A 891 28.54 16.56 -2.51
C PRO A 891 28.07 17.87 -3.16
N ALA A 892 28.99 18.79 -3.42
CA ALA A 892 28.70 20.03 -4.14
C ALA A 892 28.24 19.74 -5.58
N ALA A 893 27.17 20.41 -6.01
CA ALA A 893 26.57 20.19 -7.32
C ALA A 893 25.94 21.46 -7.90
N LEU A 894 25.79 21.51 -9.23
CA LEU A 894 25.11 22.61 -9.92
C LEU A 894 23.60 22.38 -9.97
N ASP A 895 22.83 23.47 -10.07
CA ASP A 895 21.38 23.41 -10.26
C ASP A 895 20.98 22.48 -11.41
N PRO A 896 19.92 21.66 -11.24
CA PRO A 896 18.98 21.60 -10.11
C PRO A 896 19.33 20.56 -9.04
N LEU A 897 20.52 19.93 -9.10
CA LEU A 897 20.86 18.79 -8.24
C LEU A 897 20.83 19.07 -6.74
N PRO A 898 21.19 20.27 -6.24
CA PRO A 898 21.08 20.57 -4.81
C PRO A 898 19.69 20.31 -4.23
N VAL A 899 18.61 20.53 -4.98
CA VAL A 899 17.25 20.23 -4.50
C VAL A 899 17.08 18.73 -4.22
N ILE A 900 17.59 17.87 -5.09
CA ILE A 900 17.55 16.41 -4.95
C ILE A 900 18.44 15.97 -3.78
N LEU A 901 19.68 16.46 -3.73
CA LEU A 901 20.68 16.05 -2.74
C LEU A 901 20.31 16.50 -1.31
N ASN A 902 19.88 17.75 -1.12
CA ASN A 902 19.38 18.23 0.17
C ASN A 902 18.18 17.38 0.63
N THR A 903 17.24 17.09 -0.29
CA THR A 903 16.05 16.29 0.02
C THR A 903 16.43 14.87 0.45
N MET A 904 17.36 14.21 -0.24
CA MET A 904 17.82 12.86 0.11
C MET A 904 18.47 12.80 1.49
N ALA A 905 19.33 13.76 1.81
CA ALA A 905 19.93 13.87 3.14
C ALA A 905 18.85 14.08 4.22
N GLY A 906 17.86 14.94 3.96
CA GLY A 906 16.73 15.16 4.87
C GLY A 906 15.80 13.94 5.01
N HIS A 907 15.58 13.17 3.94
CA HIS A 907 14.82 11.91 3.98
C HIS A 907 15.52 10.86 4.86
N LEU A 908 16.84 10.68 4.69
CA LEU A 908 17.65 9.79 5.53
C LEU A 908 17.66 10.26 6.99
N TRP A 909 17.79 11.57 7.23
CA TRP A 909 17.71 12.13 8.58
C TRP A 909 16.36 11.84 9.23
N GLY A 910 15.26 12.06 8.49
CA GLY A 910 13.90 11.77 8.95
C GLY A 910 13.67 10.30 9.28
N TYR A 911 14.21 9.38 8.46
CA TYR A 911 14.17 7.95 8.72
C TYR A 911 14.85 7.59 10.05
N TYR A 912 16.08 8.07 10.28
CA TYR A 912 16.79 7.79 11.53
C TYR A 912 16.16 8.49 12.75
N ALA A 913 15.57 9.66 12.56
CA ALA A 913 14.81 10.35 13.60
C ALA A 913 13.57 9.55 14.02
N ALA A 914 12.82 9.00 13.06
CA ALA A 914 11.68 8.14 13.33
C ALA A 914 12.11 6.85 14.08
N LEU A 915 13.21 6.20 13.67
CA LEU A 915 13.75 5.04 14.38
C LEU A 915 14.19 5.37 15.81
N ALA A 916 14.79 6.54 16.01
CA ALA A 916 15.21 6.98 17.34
C ALA A 916 14.01 7.16 18.28
N ILE A 917 12.92 7.72 17.77
CA ILE A 917 11.67 7.90 18.53
C ILE A 917 10.99 6.54 18.79
N ASP A 918 10.88 5.66 17.78
CA ASP A 918 10.26 4.33 17.96
C ASP A 918 10.99 3.49 18.99
N LYS A 919 12.32 3.58 19.02
CA LYS A 919 13.15 2.89 20.00
C LYS A 919 12.78 3.25 21.44
N GLU A 920 12.28 4.45 21.71
CA GLU A 920 11.80 4.82 23.04
C GLU A 920 10.52 4.06 23.45
N ALA A 921 9.70 3.63 22.48
CA ALA A 921 8.50 2.83 22.72
C ALA A 921 8.84 1.41 23.24
N GLN A 922 10.02 0.89 22.93
CA GLN A 922 10.41 -0.49 23.16
C GLN A 922 10.31 -0.90 24.64
N ILE A 923 10.74 -0.03 25.56
CA ILE A 923 10.68 -0.33 27.00
C ILE A 923 9.23 -0.51 27.49
N PHE A 924 8.27 0.22 26.87
CA PHE A 924 6.86 0.13 27.22
C PHE A 924 6.24 -1.13 26.62
N ARG A 925 6.61 -1.49 25.37
CA ARG A 925 6.16 -2.73 24.71
C ARG A 925 6.57 -3.96 25.52
N GLU A 926 7.84 -4.03 25.91
CA GLU A 926 8.39 -5.14 26.71
C GLU A 926 7.72 -5.23 28.08
N PHE A 927 7.55 -4.10 28.78
CA PHE A 927 6.89 -4.08 30.08
C PHE A 927 5.41 -4.46 29.98
N ARG A 928 4.68 -3.92 29.01
CA ARG A 928 3.26 -4.21 28.80
C ARG A 928 3.02 -5.68 28.46
N SER A 929 3.84 -6.27 27.59
CA SER A 929 3.77 -7.70 27.26
C SER A 929 3.99 -8.58 28.51
N ARG A 930 5.03 -8.28 29.30
CA ARG A 930 5.28 -8.99 30.57
C ARG A 930 4.15 -8.81 31.57
N LEU A 931 3.60 -7.61 31.69
CA LEU A 931 2.48 -7.30 32.57
C LEU A 931 1.24 -8.14 32.18
N SER A 932 0.89 -8.18 30.90
CA SER A 932 -0.24 -8.96 30.39
C SER A 932 -0.09 -10.47 30.66
N ASN A 933 1.11 -11.02 30.42
CA ASN A 933 1.41 -12.42 30.68
C ASN A 933 1.27 -12.80 32.16
N GLU A 934 1.60 -11.90 33.08
CA GLU A 934 1.41 -12.13 34.52
C GLU A 934 -0.04 -11.90 34.97
N LEU A 935 -0.76 -10.95 34.39
CA LEU A 935 -2.15 -10.66 34.78
C LEU A 935 -3.13 -11.73 34.32
N THR A 936 -2.95 -12.29 33.11
CA THR A 936 -3.93 -13.21 32.49
C THR A 936 -4.26 -14.45 33.35
N PRO A 937 -3.28 -15.22 33.86
CA PRO A 937 -3.57 -16.36 34.73
C PRO A 937 -4.23 -15.96 36.06
N ARG A 938 -3.86 -14.78 36.59
CA ARG A 938 -4.33 -14.27 37.88
C ARG A 938 -5.77 -13.77 37.81
N MET A 939 -6.16 -13.14 36.70
CA MET A 939 -7.54 -12.75 36.43
C MET A 939 -8.45 -13.98 36.28
N LEU A 940 -7.97 -15.04 35.61
CA LEU A 940 -8.67 -16.33 35.53
C LEU A 940 -8.85 -16.97 36.93
N SER A 941 -7.91 -16.75 37.85
CA SER A 941 -7.99 -17.21 39.24
C SER A 941 -8.82 -16.34 40.21
N ARG A 942 -9.41 -15.23 39.74
CA ARG A 942 -10.24 -14.28 40.52
C ARG A 942 -9.55 -13.68 41.76
N LEU A 943 -8.25 -13.40 41.69
CA LEU A 943 -7.54 -12.69 42.77
C LEU A 943 -8.08 -11.26 42.97
N SER A 944 -8.08 -10.77 44.22
CA SER A 944 -8.47 -9.38 44.50
C SER A 944 -7.36 -8.40 44.09
N ILE A 945 -7.70 -7.12 43.90
CA ILE A 945 -6.73 -6.07 43.58
C ILE A 945 -5.65 -5.94 44.66
N LEU A 946 -6.02 -6.11 45.93
CA LEU A 946 -5.06 -6.05 47.05
C LEU A 946 -4.09 -7.24 47.02
N ASP A 947 -4.57 -8.43 46.67
CA ASP A 947 -3.72 -9.61 46.51
C ASP A 947 -2.75 -9.43 45.33
N MET A 948 -3.22 -8.83 44.23
CA MET A 948 -2.36 -8.49 43.09
C MET A 948 -1.28 -7.47 43.47
N ILE A 949 -1.61 -6.42 44.24
CA ILE A 949 -0.62 -5.43 44.72
C ILE A 949 0.40 -6.07 45.67
N ALA A 950 -0.01 -7.06 46.47
CA ALA A 950 0.85 -7.77 47.40
C ALA A 950 1.70 -8.89 46.75
N ASP A 951 1.43 -9.27 45.49
CA ASP A 951 2.18 -10.29 44.76
C ASP A 951 3.64 -9.85 44.54
N ALA A 952 4.58 -10.67 45.06
CA ALA A 952 6.00 -10.34 45.04
C ALA A 952 6.64 -10.34 43.63
N ALA A 953 6.07 -11.06 42.65
CA ALA A 953 6.56 -11.06 41.28
C ALA A 953 6.10 -9.78 40.56
N LEU A 954 4.82 -9.44 40.67
CA LEU A 954 4.24 -8.22 40.09
C LEU A 954 4.87 -6.96 40.69
N HIS A 955 5.02 -6.93 42.02
CA HIS A 955 5.65 -5.82 42.73
C HIS A 955 7.11 -5.59 42.29
N ARG A 956 7.90 -6.65 42.13
CA ARG A 956 9.29 -6.53 41.62
C ARG A 956 9.32 -6.01 40.19
N MET A 957 8.46 -6.53 39.32
CA MET A 957 8.39 -6.13 37.92
C MET A 957 8.05 -4.63 37.77
N ILE A 958 7.03 -4.15 38.49
CA ILE A 958 6.60 -2.74 38.44
C ILE A 958 7.70 -1.82 38.96
N ASN A 959 8.36 -2.17 40.07
CA ASN A 959 9.44 -1.35 40.62
C ASN A 959 10.66 -1.27 39.70
N GLN A 960 11.03 -2.37 39.04
CA GLN A 960 12.11 -2.38 38.04
C GLN A 960 11.79 -1.42 36.89
N PHE A 961 10.57 -1.51 36.34
CA PHE A 961 10.13 -0.63 35.27
C PHE A 961 10.06 0.84 35.73
N TYR A 962 9.56 1.12 36.94
CA TYR A 962 9.52 2.47 37.49
C TYR A 962 10.92 3.10 37.59
N SER A 963 11.94 2.33 38.00
CA SER A 963 13.33 2.81 38.05
C SER A 963 13.88 3.08 36.65
N LEU A 964 13.63 2.18 35.70
CA LEU A 964 14.05 2.33 34.30
C LEU A 964 13.41 3.57 33.67
N PHE A 965 12.08 3.71 33.78
CA PHE A 965 11.31 4.84 33.26
C PHE A 965 11.83 6.19 33.79
N ASN A 966 12.11 6.29 35.10
CA ASN A 966 12.65 7.53 35.68
C ASN A 966 14.08 7.83 35.22
N THR A 967 14.92 6.81 35.05
CA THR A 967 16.30 6.98 34.56
C THR A 967 16.29 7.57 33.15
N HIS A 968 15.47 7.03 32.25
CA HIS A 968 15.32 7.56 30.90
C HIS A 968 14.78 9.00 30.89
N ARG A 969 13.75 9.29 31.70
CA ARG A 969 13.18 10.64 31.83
C ARG A 969 14.19 11.67 32.34
N GLN A 970 15.07 11.29 33.27
CA GLN A 970 16.15 12.16 33.77
C GLN A 970 17.21 12.46 32.70
N ASN A 971 17.37 11.57 31.72
CA ASN A 971 18.26 11.74 30.57
C ASN A 971 17.55 12.38 29.35
N ASN A 972 16.48 13.13 29.57
CA ASN A 972 15.69 13.82 28.53
C ASN A 972 15.07 12.91 27.45
N ALA A 973 14.81 11.63 27.75
CA ALA A 973 14.00 10.78 26.87
C ALA A 973 12.50 11.09 26.99
N PHE A 974 11.69 10.53 26.09
CA PHE A 974 10.22 10.62 26.07
C PHE A 974 9.69 12.03 25.82
N THR A 975 10.40 12.82 25.01
CA THR A 975 10.01 14.20 24.66
C THR A 975 8.73 14.25 23.85
N GLU A 976 8.40 13.15 23.17
CA GLU A 976 7.17 12.97 22.40
C GLU A 976 5.97 12.56 23.25
N LEU A 977 6.18 12.06 24.48
CA LEU A 977 5.06 11.73 25.35
C LEU A 977 4.34 13.01 25.81
N SER A 978 3.02 12.95 25.82
CA SER A 978 2.21 14.03 26.37
C SER A 978 2.44 14.15 27.88
N SER A 979 2.41 15.39 28.39
CA SER A 979 2.58 15.64 29.83
C SER A 979 1.58 14.84 30.67
N ARG A 980 0.36 14.64 30.16
CA ARG A 980 -0.68 13.83 30.80
C ARG A 980 -0.27 12.36 30.87
N THR A 981 0.17 11.75 29.77
CA THR A 981 0.61 10.35 29.75
C THR A 981 1.77 10.10 30.72
N ILE A 982 2.74 11.02 30.79
CA ILE A 982 3.85 10.93 31.76
C ILE A 982 3.34 10.96 33.21
N VAL A 983 2.44 11.91 33.53
CA VAL A 983 1.88 12.06 34.88
C VAL A 983 1.05 10.84 35.27
N ASP A 984 0.18 10.38 34.36
CA ASP A 984 -0.69 9.22 34.58
C ASP A 984 0.15 7.96 34.84
N LEU A 985 1.18 7.69 34.02
CA LEU A 985 2.10 6.56 34.24
C LEU A 985 2.81 6.65 35.60
N LEU A 986 3.30 7.83 35.99
CA LEU A 986 3.97 8.00 37.28
C LEU A 986 3.05 7.70 38.47
N LEU A 987 1.78 8.12 38.40
CA LEU A 987 0.79 7.86 39.44
C LEU A 987 0.37 6.38 39.44
N LEU A 988 0.03 5.82 38.28
CA LEU A 988 -0.41 4.43 38.13
C LEU A 988 0.66 3.43 38.57
N LEU A 989 1.93 3.68 38.26
CA LEU A 989 3.04 2.84 38.74
C LEU A 989 3.18 2.89 40.27
N LYS A 990 2.88 4.03 40.90
CA LYS A 990 2.90 4.14 42.37
C LYS A 990 1.69 3.44 43.01
N TYR A 991 0.51 3.54 42.41
CA TYR A 991 -0.69 2.83 42.87
C TYR A 991 -0.55 1.32 42.75
N THR A 992 -0.13 0.83 41.58
CA THR A 992 0.07 -0.62 41.32
C THR A 992 1.23 -1.21 42.13
N ALA A 993 2.24 -0.41 42.49
CA ALA A 993 3.28 -0.81 43.44
C ALA A 993 2.87 -0.72 44.92
N GLY A 994 1.64 -0.30 45.24
CA GLY A 994 1.18 -0.15 46.63
C GLY A 994 1.83 1.00 47.42
N ARG A 995 2.44 1.97 46.73
CA ARG A 995 3.10 3.15 47.36
C ARG A 995 2.11 4.27 47.70
N LEU A 996 0.91 4.23 47.12
CA LEU A 996 -0.16 5.20 47.35
C LEU A 996 -1.45 4.47 47.78
N PRO A 997 -2.29 5.08 48.63
CA PRO A 997 -3.55 4.47 49.06
C PRO A 997 -4.54 4.29 47.91
N LEU A 998 -5.10 3.09 47.74
CA LEU A 998 -6.05 2.79 46.65
C LEU A 998 -7.32 3.67 46.66
N ARG A 999 -7.70 4.23 47.82
CA ARG A 999 -8.83 5.17 47.92
C ARG A 999 -8.58 6.48 47.16
N ASP A 1000 -7.32 6.90 47.06
CA ASP A 1000 -6.93 8.17 46.42
C ASP A 1000 -6.92 8.02 44.89
N PHE A 1001 -6.73 6.78 44.38
CA PHE A 1001 -6.81 6.46 42.94
C PHE A 1001 -8.13 6.92 42.31
N TYR A 1002 -9.27 6.67 42.97
CA TYR A 1002 -10.58 7.06 42.47
C TYR A 1002 -10.81 8.58 42.46
N GLN A 1003 -10.03 9.34 43.23
CA GLN A 1003 -10.06 10.81 43.22
C GLN A 1003 -9.17 11.38 42.12
N ASP A 1004 -7.97 10.81 41.94
CA ASP A 1004 -7.02 11.21 40.91
C ASP A 1004 -7.51 10.86 39.51
N PHE A 1005 -8.17 9.70 39.36
CA PHE A 1005 -8.70 9.20 38.09
C PHE A 1005 -10.23 9.16 38.13
N LYS A 1006 -10.86 10.35 38.03
CA LYS A 1006 -12.32 10.49 37.86
C LYS A 1006 -12.76 10.03 36.47
N ASN A 1007 -12.99 8.73 36.29
CA ASN A 1007 -13.58 8.22 35.05
C ASN A 1007 -15.11 8.19 35.15
N GLU A 1008 -15.81 8.53 34.07
CA GLU A 1008 -17.29 8.67 34.00
C GLU A 1008 -18.10 7.42 34.38
N LYS A 1009 -17.45 6.26 34.65
CA LYS A 1009 -18.13 5.00 34.99
C LYS A 1009 -17.49 4.13 36.09
N GLY A 1010 -16.39 4.54 36.73
CA GLY A 1010 -15.80 3.76 37.85
C GLY A 1010 -15.40 2.31 37.56
N LEU A 1011 -15.23 1.93 36.29
CA LEU A 1011 -15.10 0.53 35.83
C LEU A 1011 -13.66 -0.01 35.78
N PHE A 1012 -12.62 0.83 35.83
CA PHE A 1012 -11.23 0.40 35.65
C PHE A 1012 -10.48 0.28 36.98
N SER A 1013 -9.80 -0.85 37.17
CA SER A 1013 -8.77 -1.04 38.20
C SER A 1013 -7.47 -0.31 37.84
N PRO A 1014 -6.56 -0.06 38.81
CA PRO A 1014 -5.26 0.54 38.53
C PRO A 1014 -4.41 -0.23 37.51
N PHE A 1015 -4.53 -1.57 37.47
CA PHE A 1015 -3.79 -2.40 36.51
C PHE A 1015 -4.34 -2.29 35.09
N GLU A 1016 -5.67 -2.27 34.93
CA GLU A 1016 -6.29 -2.07 33.62
C GLU A 1016 -6.00 -0.66 33.09
N LEU A 1017 -6.09 0.37 33.96
CA LEU A 1017 -5.78 1.74 33.55
C LEU A 1017 -4.28 1.92 33.26
N LEU A 1018 -3.40 1.19 33.96
CA LEU A 1018 -1.98 1.11 33.63
C LEU A 1018 -1.77 0.47 32.25
N ASP A 1019 -2.41 -0.64 31.93
CA ASP A 1019 -2.31 -1.26 30.60
C ASP A 1019 -2.78 -0.31 29.49
N VAL A 1020 -3.92 0.37 29.69
CA VAL A 1020 -4.44 1.37 28.75
C VAL A 1020 -3.46 2.53 28.57
N THR A 1021 -2.88 3.03 29.66
CA THR A 1021 -1.94 4.16 29.61
C THR A 1021 -0.60 3.74 29.00
N LEU A 1022 -0.13 2.51 29.23
CA LEU A 1022 1.03 1.94 28.52
C LEU A 1022 0.76 1.81 27.03
N GLY A 1023 -0.44 1.36 26.64
CA GLY A 1023 -0.88 1.37 25.25
C GLY A 1023 -0.79 2.76 24.64
N LYS A 1024 -1.33 3.77 25.33
CA LYS A 1024 -1.25 5.17 24.89
C LYS A 1024 0.19 5.69 24.76
N ALA A 1025 1.09 5.33 25.67
CA ALA A 1025 2.50 5.71 25.59
C ALA A 1025 3.20 5.05 24.40
N ILE A 1026 2.96 3.75 24.18
CA ILE A 1026 3.44 3.02 23.00
C ILE A 1026 2.93 3.70 21.74
N ASP A 1027 1.64 4.04 21.69
CA ASP A 1027 1.06 4.71 20.55
C ASP A 1027 1.76 6.05 20.30
N GLU A 1028 1.86 6.93 21.30
CA GLU A 1028 2.53 8.24 21.20
C GLU A 1028 3.97 8.15 20.66
N LEU A 1029 4.70 7.07 20.97
CA LEU A 1029 6.11 6.87 20.58
C LEU A 1029 6.30 6.02 19.32
N ALA A 1030 5.36 5.13 18.96
CA ALA A 1030 5.53 4.25 17.82
C ALA A 1030 5.70 5.04 16.51
N ARG A 1031 6.70 4.68 15.71
CA ARG A 1031 6.96 5.20 14.36
C ARG A 1031 7.11 4.04 13.37
N PRO A 1032 6.00 3.43 12.94
CA PRO A 1032 6.10 2.48 11.84
C PRO A 1032 6.53 3.24 10.58
N ILE A 1033 7.68 2.87 10.02
CA ILE A 1033 8.25 3.55 8.84
C ILE A 1033 7.42 3.24 7.59
N ASP A 1034 7.18 1.96 7.33
CA ASP A 1034 6.40 1.52 6.15
C ASP A 1034 4.91 1.34 6.48
N ALA A 1035 4.55 1.22 7.76
CA ALA A 1035 3.16 1.17 8.18
C ALA A 1035 2.62 2.58 8.36
N ILE A 1036 1.38 2.80 7.95
CA ILE A 1036 0.71 4.06 8.26
C ILE A 1036 0.25 3.93 9.70
N ARG A 1037 0.65 4.83 10.60
CA ARG A 1037 -0.10 4.99 11.85
C ARG A 1037 -1.45 5.58 11.46
N HIS A 1038 -2.53 5.03 12.03
CA HIS A 1038 -3.92 5.49 11.93
C HIS A 1038 -4.00 6.98 11.56
N GLN A 1039 -3.30 7.86 12.28
CA GLN A 1039 -3.23 9.33 12.15
C GLN A 1039 -2.94 9.95 10.77
N ALA A 1040 -1.97 9.46 9.99
CA ALA A 1040 -1.52 10.18 8.79
C ALA A 1040 -2.47 10.02 7.60
N LYS A 1041 -3.21 8.89 7.54
CA LYS A 1041 -4.34 8.75 6.62
C LYS A 1041 -5.70 8.91 7.29
N THR A 1042 -5.92 8.66 8.58
CA THR A 1042 -7.23 8.89 9.26
C THR A 1042 -7.80 10.28 8.95
N VAL A 1043 -6.98 11.30 8.70
CA VAL A 1043 -7.46 12.63 8.28
C VAL A 1043 -7.98 12.64 6.84
N THR A 1044 -7.34 11.90 5.93
CA THR A 1044 -7.92 11.58 4.61
C THR A 1044 -9.03 10.51 4.68
N VAL A 1045 -9.10 9.70 5.75
CA VAL A 1045 -10.06 8.57 5.98
C VAL A 1045 -11.27 8.93 6.83
N GLY A 1046 -11.25 10.10 7.43
CA GLY A 1046 -12.18 10.58 8.45
C GLY A 1046 -12.62 9.55 9.50
N THR A 1047 -11.73 8.67 9.94
CA THR A 1047 -11.94 7.96 11.21
C THR A 1047 -11.73 8.94 12.36
N SER A 1048 -12.85 9.35 12.97
CA SER A 1048 -12.83 10.12 14.21
C SER A 1048 -12.29 9.26 15.35
N ARG A 1049 -11.51 9.89 16.25
CA ARG A 1049 -11.07 9.24 17.49
C ARG A 1049 -12.31 8.98 18.35
N LYS A 1050 -12.35 7.82 19.03
CA LYS A 1050 -13.09 7.76 20.29
C LYS A 1050 -12.31 8.59 21.31
N GLU A 1051 -12.96 9.62 21.84
CA GLU A 1051 -12.59 10.16 23.16
C GLU A 1051 -12.82 9.12 24.25
#